data_AF-A0A871BE31-F1
#
_entry.id   AF-A0A871BE31-F1
#
_cell.length_a   1.000
_cell.length_b   1.000
_cell.length_c   1.000
_cell.angle_alpha   90.00
_cell.angle_beta   90.00
_cell.angle_gamma   90.00
#
_symmetry.space_group_name_H-M   'P 1'
#
loop_
_entity.id
_entity.type
_entity.pdbx_description
1 polymer ?
#
loop_
_entity_poly.entity_id
_entity_poly.type
_entity_poly.pdbx_seq_one_letter_code
_entity_poly.pdbx_strand_id
1 'polypeptide(L)'
;MKIRTKLIALCLAISLLPVAVVGVAGVQGMSSIGDYAQEQSEATLEAQITGELNQTVAARQEEIQNLLDVRRIDALALADSAPVQNYEAARAGQMELVQEQSQAQLGYMALQMRATVETTKETVLANQYGGRDWEELTSAEQQQVKDQVEARIAGTAGNGVQQSGTLSDAFRPGYVGSTGYAFVLNGDLDFVVHHGLEDGVNAVDDTEISAFNQVPAEIESNAAVRNGEDWGIVEYEWEDTTQEGNPVEEKFVAYAYHEDFDWVLAPSVYYYELQTAAVADARGQINDSFESYLRTRSVTIDGEERPAYDEVLFTDENGQGIVQTVRTEDGITTRSVSDVSYAEEEWFERATGLQEGEIQVSEVVPTDDGTTVYVTAPVYHGGELTGTITLQFNFDLLDVLIDDIQVGESGHMTIVGEGGTLLTDSKESLGTVEGEVAENLSAGLVQRGLTTYETAGEGGDSDRYFVGYAPLHFGNGQYKLVATVPESDVTGPVKQLGQAMNSRADTSRNVMLLLIVGIIVVVVGVGYVAARYFSEPIEALRDRAQSLARGRFDDDEDIDANDDELGELVEAFDDMQSNLQRQVSALRTAGKELGDGNLDQNLRTDLPGEFGAIMTDLDAGIQKLQDGFVEVQSVADEFAAVSNETVSSAKEIESASQETARSVEEIAHGAEQQTERLQTVANEMNDLSATIEEVAASADGVVQSANQAVSLADEGRDHAAEATEEISTIETEADEAVERVEALGEQVGEINEIVQLINDIAEQTDLLALNASIEAARAGEAGEGFAVVANEIKALAKEASQATDEVEAQIDEVRDRADDTVDDMQSMQESVESGSETIGDAIEMFDHISGAIREAEHGVEEISQATENQAVSTEEVVSMVDDVSSVSEETTSETATVSAATEEQTAAINEVTRNIRQVSKSAESLKDLVGRFDVGDTGGNGRGGDAPASAGTSPDGSPPSGPQAVADGSGNATGPAPPSDD
;
A
#
# COMPACT_ATOMS: atom_id res chain seq x y z
N MET A 1 -30.27 -111.80 -19.50
CA MET A 1 -30.56 -110.35 -19.54
C MET A 1 -29.96 -109.81 -20.84
N LYS A 2 -30.80 -109.34 -21.76
CA LYS A 2 -30.42 -109.11 -23.16
C LYS A 2 -29.94 -107.67 -23.37
N ILE A 3 -28.85 -107.50 -24.11
CA ILE A 3 -28.22 -106.22 -24.51
C ILE A 3 -29.24 -105.19 -25.05
N ARG A 4 -30.32 -105.67 -25.69
CA ARG A 4 -31.49 -104.88 -26.12
C ARG A 4 -32.14 -104.02 -25.03
N THR A 5 -32.16 -104.47 -23.77
CA THR A 5 -32.85 -103.74 -22.69
C THR A 5 -31.92 -102.73 -21.99
N LYS A 6 -30.59 -102.90 -22.08
CA LYS A 6 -29.61 -101.96 -21.52
C LYS A 6 -29.35 -100.75 -22.43
N LEU A 7 -29.41 -100.91 -23.76
CA LEU A 7 -29.20 -99.82 -24.71
C LEU A 7 -30.36 -98.80 -24.73
N ILE A 8 -31.60 -99.26 -24.58
CA ILE A 8 -32.78 -98.37 -24.54
C ILE A 8 -32.81 -97.54 -23.26
N ALA A 9 -32.38 -98.10 -22.12
CA ALA A 9 -32.30 -97.38 -20.85
C ALA A 9 -31.09 -96.41 -20.78
N LEU A 10 -30.00 -96.69 -21.51
CA LEU A 10 -28.82 -95.82 -21.59
C LEU A 10 -29.08 -94.59 -22.48
N CYS A 11 -29.82 -94.76 -23.59
CA CYS A 11 -30.15 -93.65 -24.50
C CYS A 11 -31.20 -92.69 -23.91
N LEU A 12 -32.13 -93.16 -23.06
CA LEU A 12 -33.11 -92.31 -22.37
C LEU A 12 -32.51 -91.50 -21.21
N ALA A 13 -31.36 -91.92 -20.66
CA ALA A 13 -30.71 -91.27 -19.52
C ALA A 13 -29.64 -90.23 -19.92
N ILE A 14 -29.15 -90.25 -21.17
CA ILE A 14 -28.08 -89.35 -21.65
C ILE A 14 -28.63 -88.15 -22.46
N SER A 15 -29.89 -88.18 -22.89
CA SER A 15 -30.48 -87.16 -23.78
C SER A 15 -31.15 -85.96 -23.09
N LEU A 16 -31.02 -85.77 -21.77
CA LEU A 16 -31.87 -84.81 -21.04
C LEU A 16 -31.19 -83.91 -20.00
N LEU A 17 -29.85 -83.78 -19.99
CA LEU A 17 -29.17 -83.04 -18.91
C LEU A 17 -28.06 -82.01 -19.25
N PRO A 18 -27.51 -81.85 -20.48
CA PRO A 18 -26.49 -80.79 -20.71
C PRO A 18 -26.90 -79.60 -21.60
N VAL A 19 -28.12 -79.54 -22.16
CA VAL A 19 -28.47 -78.51 -23.17
C VAL A 19 -29.26 -77.32 -22.59
N ALA A 20 -29.69 -77.37 -21.33
CA ALA A 20 -30.44 -76.28 -20.69
C ALA A 20 -29.57 -75.27 -19.92
N VAL A 21 -28.28 -75.53 -19.70
CA VAL A 21 -27.43 -74.71 -18.79
C VAL A 21 -26.50 -73.73 -19.53
N VAL A 22 -26.16 -73.99 -20.80
CA VAL A 22 -25.16 -73.18 -21.53
C VAL A 22 -25.78 -72.01 -22.32
N GLY A 23 -27.08 -72.08 -22.65
CA GLY A 23 -27.76 -71.01 -23.39
C GLY A 23 -28.19 -69.78 -22.56
N VAL A 24 -28.15 -69.88 -21.23
CA VAL A 24 -28.62 -68.80 -20.33
C VAL A 24 -27.46 -67.90 -19.87
N ALA A 25 -26.21 -68.39 -19.89
CA ALA A 25 -25.05 -67.62 -19.41
C ALA A 25 -24.48 -66.62 -20.43
N GLY A 26 -24.65 -66.87 -21.74
CA GLY A 26 -24.12 -65.97 -22.79
C GLY A 26 -24.95 -64.70 -23.03
N VAL A 27 -26.16 -64.61 -22.50
CA VAL A 27 -27.09 -63.50 -22.75
C VAL A 27 -26.99 -62.39 -21.69
N GLN A 28 -26.33 -62.63 -20.55
CA GLN A 28 -26.26 -61.66 -19.43
C GLN A 28 -24.96 -60.84 -19.36
N GLY A 29 -23.92 -61.16 -20.14
CA GLY A 29 -22.59 -60.53 -20.00
C GLY A 29 -22.29 -59.34 -20.91
N MET A 30 -23.13 -59.02 -21.91
CA MET A 30 -22.84 -57.96 -22.89
C MET A 30 -23.47 -56.59 -22.56
N SER A 31 -24.42 -56.49 -21.63
CA SER A 31 -24.92 -55.20 -21.15
C SER A 31 -24.03 -54.59 -20.06
N SER A 32 -23.39 -55.42 -19.23
CA SER A 32 -22.57 -54.99 -18.09
C SER A 32 -21.24 -54.31 -18.46
N ILE A 33 -20.79 -54.43 -19.71
CA ILE A 33 -19.53 -53.81 -20.16
C ILE A 33 -19.72 -52.35 -20.57
N GLY A 34 -20.89 -51.98 -21.11
CA GLY A 34 -21.22 -50.60 -21.44
C GLY A 34 -21.48 -49.75 -20.20
N ASP A 35 -22.21 -50.31 -19.24
CA ASP A 35 -22.49 -49.64 -17.95
C ASP A 35 -21.20 -49.38 -17.16
N TYR A 36 -20.25 -50.32 -17.14
CA TYR A 36 -18.97 -50.19 -16.43
C TYR A 36 -18.04 -49.12 -17.02
N ALA A 37 -18.03 -48.95 -18.35
CA ALA A 37 -17.19 -47.95 -19.02
C ALA A 37 -17.70 -46.51 -18.81
N GLN A 38 -19.01 -46.34 -18.71
CA GLN A 38 -19.64 -45.04 -18.42
C GLN A 38 -19.40 -44.62 -16.96
N GLU A 39 -19.55 -45.56 -16.01
CA GLU A 39 -19.35 -45.34 -14.57
C GLU A 39 -17.89 -44.97 -14.23
N GLN A 40 -16.90 -45.54 -14.94
CA GLN A 40 -15.47 -45.20 -14.78
C GLN A 40 -15.10 -43.79 -15.31
N SER A 41 -15.71 -43.34 -16.40
CA SER A 41 -15.42 -42.03 -17.01
C SER A 41 -16.02 -40.88 -16.19
N GLU A 42 -17.20 -41.10 -15.61
CA GLU A 42 -17.87 -40.16 -14.70
C GLU A 42 -17.04 -39.92 -13.43
N ALA A 43 -16.54 -41.01 -12.81
CA ALA A 43 -15.69 -40.93 -11.61
C ALA A 43 -14.34 -40.22 -11.83
N THR A 44 -13.78 -40.25 -13.04
CA THR A 44 -12.49 -39.61 -13.34
C THR A 44 -12.63 -38.10 -13.50
N LEU A 45 -13.71 -37.64 -14.17
CA LEU A 45 -13.99 -36.21 -14.35
C LEU A 45 -14.37 -35.55 -13.03
N GLU A 46 -15.13 -36.26 -12.19
CA GLU A 46 -15.48 -35.83 -10.83
C GLU A 46 -14.23 -35.55 -9.99
N ALA A 47 -13.23 -36.45 -10.04
CA ALA A 47 -11.98 -36.27 -9.30
C ALA A 47 -11.14 -35.08 -9.78
N GLN A 48 -11.14 -34.78 -11.08
CA GLN A 48 -10.39 -33.66 -11.65
C GLN A 48 -10.97 -32.30 -11.24
N ILE A 49 -12.27 -32.11 -11.42
CA ILE A 49 -12.96 -30.86 -11.06
C ILE A 49 -12.90 -30.63 -9.55
N THR A 50 -13.00 -31.70 -8.76
CA THR A 50 -12.78 -31.65 -7.30
C THR A 50 -11.37 -31.15 -6.93
N GLY A 51 -10.36 -31.51 -7.73
CA GLY A 51 -8.98 -31.05 -7.53
C GLY A 51 -8.84 -29.55 -7.78
N GLU A 52 -9.36 -29.07 -8.90
CA GLU A 52 -9.34 -27.65 -9.28
C GLU A 52 -10.08 -26.78 -8.25
N LEU A 53 -11.29 -27.19 -7.85
CA LEU A 53 -12.12 -26.44 -6.90
C LEU A 53 -11.43 -26.25 -5.54
N ASN A 54 -10.75 -27.28 -5.04
CA ASN A 54 -10.02 -27.19 -3.77
C ASN A 54 -8.76 -26.33 -3.88
N GLN A 55 -8.05 -26.36 -5.01
CA GLN A 55 -6.87 -25.51 -5.21
C GLN A 55 -7.26 -24.03 -5.30
N THR A 56 -8.30 -23.71 -6.07
CA THR A 56 -8.77 -22.33 -6.22
C THR A 56 -9.23 -21.75 -4.88
N VAL A 57 -10.02 -22.51 -4.12
CA VAL A 57 -10.51 -22.07 -2.80
C VAL A 57 -9.36 -21.94 -1.80
N ALA A 58 -8.33 -22.79 -1.86
CA ALA A 58 -7.16 -22.69 -0.99
C ALA A 58 -6.29 -21.46 -1.30
N ALA A 59 -6.01 -21.19 -2.58
CA ALA A 59 -5.22 -20.03 -2.99
C ALA A 59 -5.88 -18.71 -2.56
N ARG A 60 -7.21 -18.61 -2.71
CA ARG A 60 -7.96 -17.42 -2.29
C ARG A 60 -8.10 -17.30 -0.77
N GLN A 61 -8.22 -18.43 -0.06
CA GLN A 61 -8.15 -18.42 1.40
C GLN A 61 -6.82 -17.81 1.88
N GLU A 62 -5.70 -18.20 1.27
CA GLU A 62 -4.37 -17.69 1.60
C GLU A 62 -4.25 -16.19 1.30
N GLU A 63 -4.71 -15.74 0.13
CA GLU A 63 -4.70 -14.33 -0.25
C GLU A 63 -5.53 -13.43 0.68
N ILE A 64 -6.74 -13.87 1.05
CA ILE A 64 -7.59 -13.15 2.01
C ILE A 64 -6.94 -13.09 3.39
N GLN A 65 -6.29 -14.17 3.84
CA GLN A 65 -5.59 -14.20 5.13
C GLN A 65 -4.35 -13.29 5.12
N ASN A 66 -3.56 -13.29 4.04
CA ASN A 66 -2.42 -12.39 3.87
C ASN A 66 -2.85 -10.92 3.89
N LEU A 67 -3.96 -10.59 3.23
CA LEU A 67 -4.49 -9.24 3.22
C LEU A 67 -4.78 -8.77 4.65
N LEU A 68 -5.45 -9.60 5.46
CA LEU A 68 -5.74 -9.33 6.87
C LEU A 68 -4.47 -9.22 7.73
N ASP A 69 -3.47 -10.08 7.51
CA ASP A 69 -2.21 -10.04 8.26
C ASP A 69 -1.43 -8.74 7.99
N VAL A 70 -1.45 -8.21 6.77
CA VAL A 70 -0.90 -6.87 6.50
C VAL A 70 -1.67 -5.80 7.27
N ARG A 71 -3.01 -5.88 7.34
CA ARG A 71 -3.80 -4.90 8.09
C ARG A 71 -3.50 -4.91 9.59
N ARG A 72 -3.01 -6.03 10.12
CA ARG A 72 -2.59 -6.13 11.52
C ARG A 72 -1.31 -5.35 11.80
N ILE A 73 -0.35 -5.40 10.88
CA ILE A 73 0.90 -4.62 10.96
C ILE A 73 0.57 -3.12 10.91
N ASP A 74 -0.36 -2.75 10.04
CA ASP A 74 -0.82 -1.38 9.85
C ASP A 74 -1.34 -0.73 11.15
N ALA A 75 -2.21 -1.41 11.90
CA ALA A 75 -2.74 -0.89 13.17
C ALA A 75 -1.66 -0.79 14.25
N LEU A 76 -0.70 -1.74 14.29
CA LEU A 76 0.44 -1.67 15.22
C LEU A 76 1.36 -0.49 14.89
N ALA A 77 1.66 -0.26 13.60
CA ALA A 77 2.49 0.85 13.16
C ALA A 77 1.87 2.22 13.49
N LEU A 78 0.54 2.34 13.36
CA LEU A 78 -0.17 3.55 13.79
C LEU A 78 -0.18 3.72 15.32
N ALA A 79 -0.39 2.65 16.08
CA ALA A 79 -0.36 2.68 17.54
C ALA A 79 1.02 3.10 18.10
N ASP A 80 2.10 2.75 17.40
CA ASP A 80 3.47 3.11 17.75
C ASP A 80 3.98 4.38 17.02
N SER A 81 3.11 5.06 16.28
CA SER A 81 3.51 6.22 15.48
C SER A 81 3.88 7.43 16.35
N ALA A 82 4.85 8.23 15.88
CA ALA A 82 5.29 9.42 16.58
C ALA A 82 4.14 10.40 16.94
N PRO A 83 3.14 10.68 16.07
CA PRO A 83 2.01 11.52 16.45
C PRO A 83 1.19 10.97 17.64
N VAL A 84 0.95 9.65 17.68
CA VAL A 84 0.24 9.00 18.79
C VAL A 84 1.08 9.03 20.06
N GLN A 85 2.37 8.72 19.97
CA GLN A 85 3.28 8.75 21.12
C GLN A 85 3.50 10.17 21.67
N ASN A 86 3.57 11.19 20.79
CA ASN A 86 3.67 12.59 21.18
C ASN A 86 2.39 13.05 21.90
N TYR A 87 1.22 12.63 21.44
CA TYR A 87 -0.04 12.92 22.12
C TYR A 87 -0.09 12.29 23.52
N GLU A 88 0.33 11.03 23.65
CA GLU A 88 0.36 10.35 24.96
C GLU A 88 1.40 10.97 25.90
N ALA A 89 2.56 11.38 25.38
CA ALA A 89 3.54 12.15 26.16
C ALA A 89 2.99 13.51 26.60
N ALA A 90 2.29 14.23 25.72
CA ALA A 90 1.60 15.49 26.02
C ALA A 90 0.58 15.30 27.15
N ARG A 91 -0.25 14.27 27.02
CA ARG A 91 -1.30 13.92 27.98
C ARG A 91 -0.72 13.46 29.32
N ALA A 92 0.44 12.81 29.32
CA ALA A 92 1.16 12.41 30.53
C ALA A 92 1.98 13.56 31.16
N GLY A 93 2.07 14.72 30.50
CA GLY A 93 2.87 15.86 30.97
C GLY A 93 4.39 15.64 30.82
N GLN A 94 4.82 14.68 30.01
CA GLN A 94 6.21 14.24 29.87
C GLN A 94 6.97 14.97 28.76
N MET A 95 6.69 16.25 28.55
CA MET A 95 7.25 16.98 27.42
C MET A 95 8.30 17.98 27.87
N GLU A 96 9.52 17.47 28.06
CA GLU A 96 10.74 18.27 28.22
C GLU A 96 10.85 19.33 27.10
N LEU A 97 10.43 18.99 25.87
CA LEU A 97 10.39 19.89 24.70
C LEU A 97 9.28 20.98 24.76
N VAL A 98 8.09 20.66 25.27
CA VAL A 98 7.02 21.67 25.46
C VAL A 98 7.31 22.54 26.66
N GLN A 99 7.95 22.01 27.70
CA GLN A 99 8.52 22.81 28.76
C GLN A 99 9.51 23.83 28.17
N GLU A 100 10.44 23.41 27.33
CA GLU A 100 11.45 24.30 26.73
C GLU A 100 10.84 25.36 25.77
N GLN A 101 9.92 24.96 24.88
CA GLN A 101 9.25 25.90 23.96
C GLN A 101 8.29 26.86 24.69
N SER A 102 7.56 26.38 25.69
CA SER A 102 6.65 27.22 26.49
C SER A 102 7.42 28.14 27.43
N GLN A 103 8.56 27.68 27.97
CA GLN A 103 9.52 28.47 28.73
C GLN A 103 10.07 29.62 27.88
N ALA A 104 10.46 29.32 26.65
CA ALA A 104 10.92 30.33 25.71
C ALA A 104 9.82 31.34 25.39
N GLN A 105 8.59 30.89 25.09
CA GLN A 105 7.48 31.78 24.78
C GLN A 105 7.18 32.76 25.94
N LEU A 106 7.08 32.26 27.17
CA LEU A 106 6.86 33.10 28.35
C LEU A 106 8.06 34.00 28.66
N GLY A 107 9.28 33.50 28.45
CA GLY A 107 10.52 34.25 28.56
C GLY A 107 10.55 35.46 27.63
N TYR A 108 10.23 35.24 26.35
CA TYR A 108 10.10 36.32 25.37
C TYR A 108 9.02 37.32 25.76
N MET A 109 7.89 36.88 26.30
CA MET A 109 6.87 37.79 26.81
C MET A 109 7.39 38.63 27.98
N ALA A 110 8.18 38.05 28.89
CA ALA A 110 8.78 38.77 30.01
C ALA A 110 9.76 39.84 29.51
N LEU A 111 10.60 39.50 28.53
CA LEU A 111 11.53 40.43 27.88
C LEU A 111 10.79 41.55 27.12
N GLN A 112 9.72 41.23 26.41
CA GLN A 112 8.89 42.22 25.71
C GLN A 112 8.20 43.18 26.69
N MET A 113 7.73 42.68 27.82
CA MET A 113 7.20 43.52 28.89
C MET A 113 8.28 44.45 29.46
N ARG A 114 9.51 43.95 29.65
CA ARG A 114 10.65 44.76 30.08
C ARG A 114 10.95 45.88 29.09
N ALA A 115 11.07 45.56 27.81
CA ALA A 115 11.26 46.56 26.77
C ALA A 115 10.15 47.61 26.79
N THR A 116 8.89 47.20 27.00
CA THR A 116 7.77 48.14 27.10
C THR A 116 7.89 49.07 28.31
N VAL A 117 8.37 48.58 29.46
CA VAL A 117 8.63 49.40 30.65
C VAL A 117 9.77 50.38 30.38
N GLU A 118 10.85 49.93 29.74
CA GLU A 118 12.02 50.74 29.39
C GLU A 118 11.62 51.89 28.45
N THR A 119 10.94 51.58 27.33
CA THR A 119 10.43 52.61 26.40
C THR A 119 9.46 53.57 27.10
N THR A 120 8.64 53.08 28.04
CA THR A 120 7.72 53.94 28.79
C THR A 120 8.47 54.86 29.74
N LYS A 121 9.56 54.39 30.38
CA LYS A 121 10.47 55.18 31.22
C LYS A 121 11.11 56.29 30.39
N GLU A 122 11.77 55.97 29.29
CA GLU A 122 12.37 56.93 28.36
C GLU A 122 11.36 58.00 27.93
N THR A 123 10.15 57.57 27.54
CA THR A 123 9.07 58.50 27.19
C THR A 123 8.69 59.43 28.33
N VAL A 124 8.70 58.99 29.59
CA VAL A 124 8.44 59.86 30.76
C VAL A 124 9.62 60.83 30.97
N LEU A 125 10.86 60.35 30.86
CA LEU A 125 12.08 61.14 31.00
C LEU A 125 12.15 62.26 29.96
N ALA A 126 11.94 61.94 28.68
CA ALA A 126 11.89 62.90 27.57
C ALA A 126 10.84 63.99 27.81
N ASN A 127 9.60 63.61 28.16
CA ASN A 127 8.48 64.55 28.24
C ASN A 127 8.48 65.45 29.48
N GLN A 128 9.03 65.00 30.62
CA GLN A 128 8.91 65.74 31.90
C GLN A 128 10.24 66.18 32.50
N TYR A 129 11.32 65.50 32.13
CA TYR A 129 12.65 65.76 32.66
C TYR A 129 13.64 66.16 31.56
N GLY A 130 13.17 66.40 30.34
CA GLY A 130 13.97 66.87 29.21
C GLY A 130 15.01 65.87 28.74
N GLY A 131 14.73 64.57 28.87
CA GLY A 131 15.65 63.51 28.44
C GLY A 131 16.84 63.25 29.38
N ARG A 132 16.83 63.81 30.60
CA ARG A 132 17.86 63.53 31.61
C ARG A 132 17.94 62.03 31.91
N ASP A 133 19.17 61.53 32.01
CA ASP A 133 19.46 60.15 32.39
C ASP A 133 18.87 59.80 33.76
N TRP A 134 18.47 58.54 33.92
CA TRP A 134 17.91 58.02 35.17
C TRP A 134 18.80 58.30 36.39
N GLU A 135 20.12 58.17 36.24
CA GLU A 135 21.11 58.36 37.31
C GLU A 135 21.27 59.83 37.74
N GLU A 136 20.88 60.78 36.89
CA GLU A 136 20.99 62.22 37.17
C GLU A 136 19.80 62.76 37.97
N LEU A 137 18.73 61.99 38.08
CA LEU A 137 17.54 62.35 38.83
C LEU A 137 17.77 62.23 40.34
N THR A 138 17.15 63.11 41.11
CA THR A 138 17.07 62.94 42.56
C THR A 138 16.16 61.75 42.89
N SER A 139 16.35 61.12 44.05
CA SER A 139 15.52 59.98 44.46
C SER A 139 14.01 60.30 44.51
N ALA A 140 13.64 61.56 44.72
CA ALA A 140 12.24 61.99 44.67
C ALA A 140 11.70 62.07 43.24
N GLU A 141 12.53 62.48 42.27
CA GLU A 141 12.18 62.50 40.85
C GLU A 141 12.14 61.07 40.28
N GLN A 142 13.11 60.21 40.63
CA GLN A 142 13.13 58.79 40.25
C GLN A 142 11.84 58.07 40.69
N GLN A 143 11.40 58.27 41.94
CA GLN A 143 10.14 57.71 42.41
C GLN A 143 8.94 58.24 41.62
N GLN A 144 8.95 59.52 41.26
CA GLN A 144 7.86 60.14 40.51
C GLN A 144 7.78 59.65 39.05
N VAL A 145 8.91 59.28 38.46
CA VAL A 145 8.98 58.59 37.15
C VAL A 145 8.44 57.17 37.29
N LYS A 146 8.87 56.43 38.31
CA LYS A 146 8.43 55.06 38.59
C LYS A 146 6.90 54.97 38.73
N ASP A 147 6.32 55.84 39.56
CA ASP A 147 4.85 55.94 39.75
C ASP A 147 4.11 56.23 38.43
N GLN A 148 4.71 57.03 37.54
CA GLN A 148 4.11 57.37 36.25
C GLN A 148 4.21 56.26 35.22
N VAL A 149 5.34 55.55 35.17
CA VAL A 149 5.47 54.38 34.31
C VAL A 149 4.48 53.30 34.75
N GLU A 150 4.38 53.05 36.06
CA GLU A 150 3.37 52.15 36.62
C GLU A 150 1.95 52.53 36.16
N ALA A 151 1.58 53.81 36.30
CA ALA A 151 0.29 54.32 35.86
C ALA A 151 0.05 54.16 34.35
N ARG A 152 1.09 54.24 33.54
CA ARG A 152 0.99 54.09 32.07
C ARG A 152 0.88 52.63 31.65
N ILE A 153 1.59 51.71 32.31
CA ILE A 153 1.55 50.29 31.95
C ILE A 153 0.31 49.59 32.51
N ALA A 154 -0.06 49.85 33.77
CA ALA A 154 -1.18 49.20 34.44
C ALA A 154 -2.49 50.00 34.35
N GLY A 155 -2.42 51.27 33.93
CA GLY A 155 -3.55 52.19 33.89
C GLY A 155 -3.84 52.91 35.22
N THR A 156 -3.12 52.56 36.29
CA THR A 156 -3.16 53.16 37.63
C THR A 156 -1.80 53.07 38.31
N ALA A 157 -1.46 54.06 39.15
CA ALA A 157 -0.39 53.93 40.15
C ALA A 157 -1.02 53.43 41.45
N GLY A 158 -0.58 52.28 41.96
CA GLY A 158 -1.13 51.56 43.11
C GLY A 158 -2.23 50.55 42.75
N ASN A 159 -3.09 50.21 43.72
CA ASN A 159 -4.01 49.06 43.64
C ASN A 159 -4.86 48.97 42.35
N GLY A 160 -4.63 47.88 41.60
CA GLY A 160 -5.49 47.40 40.51
C GLY A 160 -5.00 47.74 39.10
N VAL A 161 -5.68 47.19 38.09
CA VAL A 161 -5.34 47.35 36.66
C VAL A 161 -6.54 47.92 35.90
N GLN A 162 -6.38 49.10 35.27
CA GLN A 162 -7.42 49.74 34.45
C GLN A 162 -7.19 49.50 32.95
N GLN A 163 -8.29 49.44 32.17
CA GLN A 163 -8.26 49.19 30.70
C GLN A 163 -7.47 50.21 29.86
N SER A 164 -7.00 51.31 30.45
CA SER A 164 -6.28 52.37 29.73
C SER A 164 -4.76 52.21 29.73
N GLY A 165 -4.20 51.22 30.43
CA GLY A 165 -2.76 50.98 30.49
C GLY A 165 -2.23 50.21 29.27
N THR A 166 -1.00 50.48 28.85
CA THR A 166 -0.37 49.86 27.67
C THR A 166 -0.18 48.35 27.79
N LEU A 167 0.03 47.85 29.01
CA LEU A 167 0.11 46.41 29.32
C LEU A 167 -1.11 45.92 30.12
N SER A 168 -2.20 46.68 30.14
CA SER A 168 -3.34 46.38 31.03
C SER A 168 -4.02 45.04 30.74
N ASP A 169 -4.01 44.59 29.49
CA ASP A 169 -4.49 43.26 29.11
C ASP A 169 -3.52 42.17 29.58
N ALA A 170 -2.21 42.45 29.61
CA ALA A 170 -1.18 41.50 30.04
C ALA A 170 -1.33 41.06 31.49
N PHE A 171 -1.77 41.97 32.35
CA PHE A 171 -1.94 41.71 33.76
C PHE A 171 -3.25 40.98 34.10
N ARG A 172 -4.12 40.68 33.13
CA ARG A 172 -5.44 40.08 33.37
C ARG A 172 -5.48 38.60 33.00
N PRO A 173 -6.27 37.77 33.72
CA PRO A 173 -6.45 36.37 33.37
C PRO A 173 -6.95 36.20 31.93
N GLY A 174 -6.33 35.27 31.20
CA GLY A 174 -6.62 35.00 29.79
C GLY A 174 -5.73 35.76 28.81
N TYR A 175 -4.62 36.33 29.28
CA TYR A 175 -3.60 36.91 28.41
C TYR A 175 -2.64 35.85 27.88
N VAL A 176 -2.17 34.95 28.76
CA VAL A 176 -1.42 33.75 28.38
C VAL A 176 -2.34 32.56 28.57
N GLY A 177 -2.73 31.88 27.50
CA GLY A 177 -3.73 30.82 27.58
C GLY A 177 -5.11 31.35 28.00
N SER A 178 -5.88 30.54 28.72
CA SER A 178 -7.24 30.90 29.15
C SER A 178 -7.29 31.58 30.52
N THR A 179 -6.24 31.42 31.34
CA THR A 179 -6.25 31.86 32.74
C THR A 179 -4.95 32.54 33.16
N GLY A 180 -3.86 32.38 32.40
CA GLY A 180 -2.57 33.02 32.66
C GLY A 180 -2.61 34.55 32.52
N TYR A 181 -1.73 35.20 33.29
CA TYR A 181 -1.60 36.64 33.41
C TYR A 181 -0.19 37.01 33.88
N ALA A 182 0.20 38.26 33.69
CA ALA A 182 1.45 38.79 34.21
C ALA A 182 1.26 39.57 35.52
N PHE A 183 2.35 39.77 36.24
CA PHE A 183 2.43 40.64 37.41
C PHE A 183 3.82 41.28 37.51
N VAL A 184 3.95 42.27 38.38
CA VAL A 184 5.23 42.97 38.62
C VAL A 184 5.55 42.94 40.10
N LEU A 185 6.78 42.57 40.45
CA LEU A 185 7.32 42.64 41.81
C LEU A 185 8.42 43.71 41.90
N ASN A 186 8.66 44.27 43.09
CA ASN A 186 9.87 45.05 43.37
C ASN A 186 11.03 44.15 43.87
N GLY A 187 12.22 44.69 44.14
CA GLY A 187 13.36 43.91 44.64
C GLY A 187 13.23 43.39 46.08
N ASP A 188 12.28 43.91 46.84
CA ASP A 188 11.86 43.33 48.13
C ASP A 188 10.80 42.20 47.94
N LEU A 189 10.45 41.89 46.69
CA LEU A 189 9.44 40.92 46.25
C LEU A 189 7.99 41.31 46.58
N ASP A 190 7.70 42.60 46.77
CA ASP A 190 6.32 43.08 46.92
C ASP A 190 5.65 43.26 45.56
N PHE A 191 4.38 42.87 45.45
CA PHE A 191 3.57 43.12 44.26
C PHE A 191 3.37 44.62 44.05
N VAL A 192 3.85 45.09 42.90
CA VAL A 192 3.67 46.46 42.39
C VAL A 192 2.45 46.52 41.47
N VAL A 193 2.32 45.52 40.57
CA VAL A 193 1.16 45.40 39.67
C VAL A 193 0.62 43.98 39.73
N HIS A 194 -0.64 43.85 40.14
CA HIS A 194 -1.38 42.58 40.14
C HIS A 194 -2.87 42.84 39.94
N HIS A 195 -3.59 41.95 39.23
CA HIS A 195 -5.02 42.16 38.96
C HIS A 195 -5.93 41.98 40.19
N GLY A 196 -5.46 41.24 41.20
CA GLY A 196 -6.28 40.81 42.34
C GLY A 196 -5.69 41.03 43.73
N LEU A 197 -4.44 41.48 43.84
CA LEU A 197 -3.75 41.72 45.11
C LEU A 197 -3.54 43.23 45.28
N GLU A 198 -3.53 43.69 46.53
CA GLU A 198 -3.21 45.09 46.83
C GLU A 198 -1.70 45.33 46.67
N ASP A 199 -1.34 46.57 46.34
CA ASP A 199 0.05 47.03 46.25
C ASP A 199 0.75 46.89 47.60
N GLY A 200 1.99 46.38 47.58
CA GLY A 200 2.80 46.16 48.78
C GLY A 200 2.57 44.83 49.52
N VAL A 201 1.79 43.90 48.95
CA VAL A 201 1.71 42.50 49.44
C VAL A 201 3.01 41.78 49.08
N ASN A 202 3.68 41.16 50.04
CA ASN A 202 4.94 40.47 49.78
C ASN A 202 4.71 39.06 49.18
N ALA A 203 5.37 38.77 48.05
CA ALA A 203 5.24 37.51 47.32
C ALA A 203 5.81 36.28 48.05
N VAL A 204 6.46 36.46 49.21
CA VAL A 204 6.93 35.36 50.09
C VAL A 204 6.25 35.43 51.45
N ASP A 205 6.35 36.59 52.13
CA ASP A 205 5.95 36.72 53.53
C ASP A 205 4.42 36.74 53.72
N ASP A 206 3.66 37.27 52.75
CA ASP A 206 2.20 37.41 52.83
C ASP A 206 1.43 36.33 52.05
N THR A 207 2.05 35.71 51.04
CA THR A 207 1.44 34.66 50.21
C THR A 207 1.91 33.24 50.54
N GLU A 208 2.93 33.10 51.41
CA GLU A 208 3.60 31.83 51.75
C GLU A 208 4.31 31.13 50.57
N ILE A 209 4.51 31.80 49.42
CA ILE A 209 5.15 31.22 48.23
C ILE A 209 6.68 31.32 48.35
N SER A 210 7.32 30.29 48.90
CA SER A 210 8.77 30.34 49.13
C SER A 210 9.63 30.31 47.85
N ALA A 211 9.05 29.95 46.69
CA ALA A 211 9.78 29.82 45.43
C ALA A 211 10.41 31.14 44.97
N PHE A 212 9.76 32.29 45.23
CA PHE A 212 10.31 33.61 44.85
C PHE A 212 11.59 34.00 45.60
N ASN A 213 11.97 33.31 46.70
CA ASN A 213 13.24 33.55 47.38
C ASN A 213 14.46 33.31 46.49
N GLN A 214 14.32 32.52 45.42
CA GLN A 214 15.40 32.26 44.48
C GLN A 214 15.64 33.42 43.51
N VAL A 215 14.63 34.27 43.27
CA VAL A 215 14.68 35.33 42.25
C VAL A 215 15.81 36.35 42.52
N PRO A 216 15.96 36.92 43.73
CA PRO A 216 17.05 37.86 43.99
C PRO A 216 18.44 37.21 43.84
N ALA A 217 18.59 35.95 44.26
CA ALA A 217 19.86 35.23 44.14
C ALA A 217 20.23 34.92 42.68
N GLU A 218 19.23 34.61 41.85
CA GLU A 218 19.40 34.40 40.41
C GLU A 218 19.81 35.69 39.71
N ILE A 219 19.12 36.81 40.01
CA ILE A 219 19.47 38.14 39.47
C ILE A 219 20.88 38.55 39.88
N GLU A 220 21.31 38.29 41.12
CA GLU A 220 22.67 38.60 41.56
C GLU A 220 23.75 37.74 40.88
N SER A 221 23.45 36.49 40.55
CA SER A 221 24.43 35.52 40.08
C SER A 221 24.49 35.35 38.56
N ASN A 222 23.39 35.67 37.85
CA ASN A 222 23.28 35.56 36.40
C ASN A 222 23.24 36.96 35.75
N ALA A 223 24.35 37.33 35.13
CA ALA A 223 24.49 38.64 34.50
C ALA A 223 23.52 38.85 33.33
N ALA A 224 23.16 37.80 32.58
CA ALA A 224 22.25 37.92 31.46
C ALA A 224 20.82 38.23 31.93
N VAL A 225 20.35 37.53 32.98
CA VAL A 225 19.05 37.83 33.63
C VAL A 225 19.06 39.23 34.27
N ARG A 226 20.16 39.62 34.91
CA ARG A 226 20.30 40.94 35.54
C ARG A 226 20.29 42.09 34.54
N ASN A 227 20.96 41.91 33.40
CA ASN A 227 20.98 42.91 32.32
C ASN A 227 19.69 42.88 31.48
N GLY A 228 18.82 41.88 31.71
CA GLY A 228 17.62 41.62 30.91
C GLY A 228 17.92 41.22 29.46
N GLU A 229 19.06 40.56 29.24
CA GLU A 229 19.44 39.85 28.01
C GLU A 229 18.84 38.42 27.97
N ASP A 230 18.42 37.92 29.13
CA ASP A 230 17.85 36.59 29.33
C ASP A 230 16.77 36.66 30.44
N TRP A 231 15.99 35.59 30.61
CA TRP A 231 14.94 35.50 31.63
C TRP A 231 15.24 34.45 32.70
N GLY A 232 14.68 34.64 33.89
CA GLY A 232 14.68 33.62 34.93
C GLY A 232 13.35 32.85 34.97
N ILE A 233 13.34 31.75 35.73
CA ILE A 233 12.17 30.87 35.87
C ILE A 233 11.86 30.62 37.35
N VAL A 234 10.57 30.63 37.69
CA VAL A 234 10.05 30.21 38.99
C VAL A 234 8.82 29.33 38.79
N GLU A 235 8.75 28.23 39.53
CA GLU A 235 7.61 27.33 39.58
C GLU A 235 7.06 27.29 41.02
N TYR A 236 5.75 27.38 41.20
CA TYR A 236 5.11 27.28 42.51
C TYR A 236 3.64 26.88 42.41
N GLU A 237 3.11 26.29 43.48
CA GLU A 237 1.68 25.95 43.57
C GLU A 237 0.82 27.17 43.96
N TRP A 238 -0.30 27.39 43.28
CA TRP A 238 -1.23 28.49 43.56
C TRP A 238 -2.69 28.15 43.27
N GLU A 239 -3.63 28.73 44.01
CA GLU A 239 -5.06 28.58 43.77
C GLU A 239 -5.50 29.24 42.45
N ASP A 240 -5.97 28.44 41.49
CA ASP A 240 -6.60 28.95 40.27
C ASP A 240 -8.03 29.43 40.53
N THR A 241 -8.14 30.71 40.87
CA THR A 241 -9.40 31.40 41.12
C THR A 241 -10.33 31.53 39.90
N THR A 242 -9.86 31.17 38.70
CA THR A 242 -10.68 31.20 37.48
C THR A 242 -11.50 29.92 37.30
N GLN A 243 -11.12 28.84 37.99
CA GLN A 243 -11.80 27.55 37.96
C GLN A 243 -12.76 27.35 39.13
N GLU A 244 -13.80 26.54 38.92
CA GLU A 244 -14.79 26.25 39.96
C GLU A 244 -14.14 25.46 41.12
N GLY A 245 -14.13 26.06 42.31
CA GLY A 245 -13.58 25.43 43.52
C GLY A 245 -12.14 25.81 43.85
N ASN A 246 -11.50 26.68 43.05
CA ASN A 246 -10.14 27.19 43.26
C ASN A 246 -9.09 26.09 43.51
N PRO A 247 -8.88 25.16 42.55
CA PRO A 247 -7.86 24.13 42.72
C PRO A 247 -6.48 24.75 42.87
N VAL A 248 -5.64 24.16 43.72
CA VAL A 248 -4.22 24.52 43.81
C VAL A 248 -3.49 23.80 42.67
N GLU A 249 -2.97 24.57 41.72
CA GLU A 249 -2.30 24.08 40.52
C GLU A 249 -0.86 24.63 40.46
N GLU A 250 0.04 23.88 39.84
CA GLU A 250 1.41 24.35 39.62
C GLU A 250 1.41 25.47 38.57
N LYS A 251 2.00 26.60 38.94
CA LYS A 251 2.08 27.80 38.15
C LYS A 251 3.51 28.03 37.72
N PHE A 252 3.67 28.18 36.42
CA PHE A 252 4.94 28.43 35.76
C PHE A 252 5.09 29.93 35.50
N VAL A 253 6.24 30.49 35.88
CA VAL A 253 6.54 31.92 35.73
C VAL A 253 7.90 32.09 35.08
N ALA A 254 7.93 32.75 33.92
CA ALA A 254 9.16 33.33 33.40
C ALA A 254 9.22 34.79 33.83
N TYR A 255 10.43 35.32 34.11
CA TYR A 255 10.56 36.71 34.52
C TYR A 255 11.78 37.40 33.92
N ALA A 256 11.63 38.71 33.67
CA ALA A 256 12.70 39.60 33.27
C ALA A 256 12.92 40.66 34.35
N TYR A 257 14.18 41.05 34.57
CA TYR A 257 14.53 42.05 35.57
C TYR A 257 14.81 43.41 34.92
N HIS A 258 14.35 44.47 35.57
CA HIS A 258 14.55 45.85 35.17
C HIS A 258 15.33 46.59 36.26
N GLU A 259 16.61 46.87 36.01
CA GLU A 259 17.56 47.36 37.01
C GLU A 259 17.18 48.72 37.62
N ASP A 260 16.84 49.71 36.79
CA ASP A 260 16.55 51.07 37.26
C ASP A 260 15.38 51.14 38.24
N PHE A 261 14.35 50.33 38.01
CA PHE A 261 13.14 50.30 38.83
C PHE A 261 13.20 49.22 39.90
N ASP A 262 14.20 48.35 39.84
CA ASP A 262 14.26 47.15 40.67
C ASP A 262 12.96 46.36 40.56
N TRP A 263 12.53 46.10 39.32
CA TRP A 263 11.27 45.44 38.98
C TRP A 263 11.49 44.07 38.34
N VAL A 264 10.69 43.09 38.77
CA VAL A 264 10.61 41.75 38.19
C VAL A 264 9.29 41.63 37.44
N LEU A 265 9.36 41.52 36.12
CA LEU A 265 8.22 41.43 35.21
C LEU A 265 7.95 39.97 34.90
N ALA A 266 6.81 39.46 35.35
CA ALA A 266 6.59 38.03 35.49
C ALA A 266 5.26 37.59 34.84
N PRO A 267 5.23 37.31 33.53
CA PRO A 267 4.15 36.54 32.92
C PRO A 267 4.06 35.14 33.53
N SER A 268 2.83 34.68 33.75
CA SER A 268 2.58 33.41 34.40
C SER A 268 1.44 32.66 33.73
N VAL A 269 1.55 31.34 33.73
CA VAL A 269 0.54 30.42 33.23
C VAL A 269 0.50 29.20 34.14
N TYR A 270 -0.63 28.50 34.23
CA TYR A 270 -0.65 27.21 34.90
C TYR A 270 -0.10 26.12 34.01
N TYR A 271 0.59 25.15 34.62
CA TYR A 271 1.23 24.04 33.91
C TYR A 271 0.22 23.25 33.06
N TYR A 272 -1.00 23.04 33.57
CA TYR A 272 -2.05 22.33 32.85
C TYR A 272 -2.49 23.04 31.56
N GLU A 273 -2.32 24.37 31.43
CA GLU A 273 -2.68 25.09 30.20
C GLU A 273 -1.64 24.88 29.09
N LEU A 274 -0.36 24.84 29.46
CA LEU A 274 0.72 24.48 28.54
C LEU A 274 0.53 23.06 28.04
N GLN A 275 0.22 22.15 28.97
CA GLN A 275 -0.14 20.78 28.65
C GLN A 275 -1.37 20.70 27.73
N THR A 276 -2.39 21.52 27.97
CA THR A 276 -3.61 21.55 27.14
C THR A 276 -3.32 22.00 25.71
N ALA A 277 -2.49 23.04 25.53
CA ALA A 277 -2.08 23.51 24.21
C ALA A 277 -1.28 22.44 23.46
N ALA A 278 -0.35 21.79 24.14
CA ALA A 278 0.46 20.72 23.58
C ALA A 278 -0.36 19.48 23.19
N VAL A 279 -1.32 19.08 24.02
CA VAL A 279 -2.28 18.00 23.70
C VAL A 279 -3.11 18.36 22.47
N ALA A 280 -3.47 19.64 22.29
CA ALA A 280 -4.20 20.10 21.12
C ALA A 280 -3.36 20.06 19.83
N ASP A 281 -2.08 20.47 19.90
CA ASP A 281 -1.15 20.42 18.77
C ASP A 281 -0.85 18.98 18.35
N ALA A 282 -0.48 18.12 19.31
CA ALA A 282 -0.25 16.70 19.05
C ALA A 282 -1.47 16.01 18.45
N ARG A 283 -2.69 16.42 18.86
CA ARG A 283 -3.93 15.95 18.24
C ARG A 283 -4.08 16.42 16.79
N GLY A 284 -3.61 17.62 16.45
CA GLY A 284 -3.51 18.09 15.07
C GLY A 284 -2.62 17.18 14.22
N GLN A 285 -1.45 16.81 14.74
CA GLN A 285 -0.53 15.88 14.07
C GLN A 285 -1.14 14.49 13.86
N ILE A 286 -1.92 13.98 14.84
CA ILE A 286 -2.70 12.75 14.68
C ILE A 286 -3.71 12.88 13.54
N ASN A 287 -4.42 14.00 13.46
CA ASN A 287 -5.42 14.22 12.41
C ASN A 287 -4.81 14.12 11.01
N ASP A 288 -3.67 14.80 10.80
CA ASP A 288 -2.96 14.81 9.52
C ASP A 288 -2.39 13.42 9.19
N SER A 289 -1.84 12.74 10.20
CA SER A 289 -1.33 11.38 10.07
C SER A 289 -2.43 10.40 9.65
N PHE A 290 -3.59 10.41 10.31
CA PHE A 290 -4.69 9.49 10.00
C PHE A 290 -5.34 9.79 8.64
N GLU A 291 -5.45 11.07 8.27
CA GLU A 291 -5.94 11.46 6.94
C GLU A 291 -4.99 10.99 5.84
N SER A 292 -3.68 11.19 6.02
CA SER A 292 -2.64 10.67 5.11
C SER A 292 -2.71 9.14 5.01
N TYR A 293 -2.88 8.46 6.15
CA TYR A 293 -2.95 7.02 6.22
C TYR A 293 -4.14 6.45 5.43
N LEU A 294 -5.34 7.02 5.63
CA LEU A 294 -6.53 6.63 4.86
C LEU A 294 -6.36 6.91 3.37
N ARG A 295 -5.64 7.97 2.98
CA ARG A 295 -5.38 8.30 1.56
C ARG A 295 -4.42 7.32 0.88
N THR A 296 -3.34 6.95 1.55
CA THR A 296 -2.22 6.24 0.92
C THR A 296 -2.33 4.72 1.02
N ARG A 297 -3.05 4.19 2.02
CA ARG A 297 -3.25 2.73 2.14
C ARG A 297 -4.36 2.23 1.22
N SER A 298 -3.94 1.72 0.06
CA SER A 298 -4.78 1.05 -0.92
C SER A 298 -4.34 -0.40 -1.16
N VAL A 299 -5.23 -1.20 -1.74
CA VAL A 299 -4.98 -2.54 -2.26
C VAL A 299 -5.30 -2.52 -3.74
N THR A 300 -4.36 -3.02 -4.56
CA THR A 300 -4.56 -3.15 -6.00
C THR A 300 -5.18 -4.50 -6.32
N ILE A 301 -6.41 -4.49 -6.83
CA ILE A 301 -7.13 -5.68 -7.29
C ILE A 301 -7.48 -5.45 -8.76
N ASP A 302 -7.08 -6.39 -9.63
CA ASP A 302 -7.28 -6.32 -11.08
C ASP A 302 -6.79 -5.02 -11.76
N GLY A 303 -5.74 -4.41 -11.19
CA GLY A 303 -5.14 -3.18 -11.70
C GLY A 303 -5.85 -1.89 -11.30
N GLU A 304 -6.90 -1.97 -10.47
CA GLU A 304 -7.54 -0.81 -9.83
C GLU A 304 -7.12 -0.70 -8.37
N GLU A 305 -6.66 0.48 -7.95
CA GLU A 305 -6.41 0.79 -6.55
C GLU A 305 -7.72 1.04 -5.80
N ARG A 306 -7.89 0.35 -4.68
CA ARG A 306 -9.06 0.47 -3.81
C ARG A 306 -8.62 0.75 -2.37
N PRO A 307 -9.32 1.61 -1.61
CA PRO A 307 -8.92 1.95 -0.26
C PRO A 307 -8.98 0.73 0.67
N ALA A 308 -7.98 0.58 1.54
CA ALA A 308 -7.91 -0.55 2.47
C ALA A 308 -8.81 -0.40 3.72
N TYR A 309 -9.12 0.85 4.07
CA TYR A 309 -9.84 1.20 5.29
C TYR A 309 -10.89 2.27 5.02
N ASP A 310 -11.97 2.20 5.78
CA ASP A 310 -13.03 3.20 5.79
C ASP A 310 -12.90 4.16 6.96
N GLU A 311 -12.26 3.75 8.06
CA GLU A 311 -12.13 4.55 9.28
C GLU A 311 -10.84 4.22 10.06
N VAL A 312 -10.30 5.26 10.71
CA VAL A 312 -9.30 5.18 11.78
C VAL A 312 -9.87 5.88 13.00
N LEU A 313 -9.87 5.20 14.15
CA LEU A 313 -10.34 5.71 15.43
C LEU A 313 -9.24 5.54 16.48
N PHE A 314 -8.99 6.61 17.23
CA PHE A 314 -8.14 6.58 18.41
C PHE A 314 -8.99 6.83 19.65
N THR A 315 -8.84 5.98 20.66
CA THR A 315 -9.52 6.09 21.96
C THR A 315 -8.53 6.11 23.11
N ASP A 316 -8.93 6.68 24.25
CA ASP A 316 -8.20 6.57 25.50
C ASP A 316 -8.36 5.17 26.14
N GLU A 317 -7.72 4.95 27.29
CA GLU A 317 -7.72 3.70 28.05
C GLU A 317 -9.10 3.32 28.62
N ASN A 318 -10.03 4.27 28.67
CA ASN A 318 -11.42 4.06 29.12
C ASN A 318 -12.39 3.93 27.94
N GLY A 319 -11.90 3.98 26.70
CA GLY A 319 -12.71 3.89 25.49
C GLY A 319 -13.35 5.22 25.09
N GLN A 320 -12.95 6.34 25.69
CA GLN A 320 -13.38 7.66 25.24
C GLN A 320 -12.69 7.99 23.91
N GLY A 321 -13.45 8.36 22.88
CA GLY A 321 -12.87 8.72 21.59
C GLY A 321 -12.00 9.98 21.68
N ILE A 322 -10.87 10.00 20.97
CA ILE A 322 -9.96 11.15 20.89
C ILE A 322 -10.08 11.79 19.51
N VAL A 323 -9.77 11.03 18.46
CA VAL A 323 -9.81 11.41 17.06
C VAL A 323 -10.46 10.29 16.26
N GLN A 324 -11.30 10.67 15.30
CA GLN A 324 -11.88 9.76 14.32
C GLN A 324 -11.71 10.36 12.93
N THR A 325 -11.13 9.59 12.03
CA THR A 325 -11.03 9.91 10.61
C THR A 325 -11.81 8.89 9.81
N VAL A 326 -12.78 9.35 9.03
CA VAL A 326 -13.70 8.49 8.28
C VAL A 326 -13.70 8.88 6.80
N ARG A 327 -13.76 7.89 5.94
CA ARG A 327 -13.97 8.02 4.50
C ARG A 327 -15.47 8.10 4.21
N THR A 328 -15.86 9.17 3.53
CA THR A 328 -17.26 9.43 3.11
C THR A 328 -17.33 9.64 1.60
N GLU A 329 -18.55 9.71 1.04
CA GLU A 329 -18.75 10.03 -0.38
C GLU A 329 -18.14 11.39 -0.79
N ASP A 330 -18.08 12.35 0.14
CA ASP A 330 -17.54 13.70 -0.09
C ASP A 330 -16.01 13.80 0.15
N GLY A 331 -15.36 12.71 0.57
CA GLY A 331 -13.93 12.66 0.86
C GLY A 331 -13.60 12.11 2.26
N ILE A 332 -12.35 12.27 2.68
CA ILE A 332 -11.91 11.88 4.03
C ILE A 332 -12.15 13.06 4.97
N THR A 333 -12.75 12.80 6.13
CA THR A 333 -13.03 13.80 7.14
C THR A 333 -12.48 13.37 8.49
N THR A 334 -11.75 14.27 9.16
CA THR A 334 -11.25 14.06 10.52
C THR A 334 -12.01 14.93 11.51
N ARG A 335 -12.36 14.36 12.67
CA ARG A 335 -13.04 15.08 13.76
C ARG A 335 -12.56 14.59 15.13
N SER A 336 -12.59 15.46 16.13
CA SER A 336 -12.47 15.02 17.53
C SER A 336 -13.78 14.35 17.97
N VAL A 337 -13.67 13.23 18.68
CA VAL A 337 -14.80 12.41 19.15
C VAL A 337 -14.82 12.24 20.67
N SER A 338 -14.36 13.26 21.39
CA SER A 338 -14.31 13.31 22.86
C SER A 338 -15.67 13.24 23.56
N ASP A 339 -16.78 13.35 22.83
CA ASP A 339 -18.13 13.17 23.37
C ASP A 339 -18.68 11.74 23.20
N VAL A 340 -17.96 10.84 22.50
CA VAL A 340 -18.42 9.48 22.16
C VAL A 340 -17.58 8.43 22.89
N SER A 341 -18.24 7.59 23.68
CA SER A 341 -17.60 6.46 24.37
C SER A 341 -17.80 5.16 23.60
N TYR A 342 -16.72 4.42 23.42
CA TYR A 342 -16.61 3.10 22.81
C TYR A 342 -16.30 2.02 23.86
N ALA A 343 -16.44 2.34 25.15
CA ALA A 343 -16.10 1.43 26.25
C ALA A 343 -16.90 0.11 26.23
N GLU A 344 -18.12 0.15 25.69
CA GLU A 344 -19.02 -1.00 25.56
C GLU A 344 -18.82 -1.79 24.25
N GLU A 345 -17.92 -1.33 23.38
CA GLU A 345 -17.64 -2.00 22.11
C GLU A 345 -16.80 -3.26 22.34
N GLU A 346 -17.21 -4.37 21.73
CA GLU A 346 -16.56 -5.67 21.95
C GLU A 346 -15.11 -5.68 21.44
N TRP A 347 -14.81 -4.96 20.35
CA TRP A 347 -13.44 -4.83 19.85
C TRP A 347 -12.55 -4.06 20.83
N PHE A 348 -13.09 -3.08 21.55
CA PHE A 348 -12.37 -2.30 22.56
C PHE A 348 -12.10 -3.13 23.82
N GLU A 349 -13.13 -3.76 24.38
CA GLU A 349 -13.00 -4.60 25.58
C GLU A 349 -11.95 -5.71 25.39
N ARG A 350 -11.90 -6.31 24.20
CA ARG A 350 -10.91 -7.35 23.87
C ARG A 350 -9.50 -6.76 23.72
N ALA A 351 -9.34 -5.62 23.04
CA ALA A 351 -8.04 -5.00 22.81
C ALA A 351 -7.35 -4.54 24.09
N THR A 352 -8.09 -4.02 25.07
CA THR A 352 -7.53 -3.59 26.38
C THR A 352 -6.94 -4.73 27.22
N GLY A 353 -7.27 -5.98 26.90
CA GLY A 353 -6.71 -7.17 27.56
C GLY A 353 -5.42 -7.70 26.93
N LEU A 354 -4.95 -7.09 25.83
CA LEU A 354 -3.78 -7.53 25.06
C LEU A 354 -2.47 -6.92 25.58
N GLN A 355 -1.36 -7.64 25.38
CA GLN A 355 -0.02 -7.11 25.62
C GLN A 355 0.45 -6.20 24.49
N GLU A 356 1.49 -5.40 24.74
CA GLU A 356 2.17 -4.60 23.72
C GLU A 356 2.64 -5.48 22.55
N GLY A 357 2.35 -5.05 21.31
CA GLY A 357 2.63 -5.82 20.09
C GLY A 357 1.60 -6.90 19.75
N GLU A 358 0.62 -7.17 20.60
CA GLU A 358 -0.53 -8.01 20.27
C GLU A 358 -1.64 -7.18 19.62
N ILE A 359 -2.51 -7.85 18.86
CA ILE A 359 -3.59 -7.18 18.12
C ILE A 359 -4.87 -8.01 18.11
N GLN A 360 -6.00 -7.32 18.17
CA GLN A 360 -7.33 -7.90 18.08
C GLN A 360 -7.90 -7.66 16.68
N VAL A 361 -8.47 -8.71 16.07
CA VAL A 361 -9.39 -8.56 14.93
C VAL A 361 -10.80 -8.89 15.43
N SER A 362 -11.78 -8.07 15.07
CA SER A 362 -13.18 -8.33 15.43
C SER A 362 -13.74 -9.50 14.63
N GLU A 363 -14.88 -10.01 15.09
CA GLU A 363 -15.73 -10.82 14.25
C GLU A 363 -16.35 -9.93 13.15
N VAL A 364 -16.76 -10.57 12.05
CA VAL A 364 -17.46 -9.91 10.95
C VAL A 364 -18.88 -9.56 11.40
N VAL A 365 -19.21 -8.27 11.43
CA VAL A 365 -20.51 -7.75 11.86
C VAL A 365 -21.26 -7.18 10.65
N PRO A 366 -22.39 -7.78 10.23
CA PRO A 366 -23.25 -7.18 9.21
C PRO A 366 -24.05 -6.01 9.82
N THR A 367 -24.03 -4.87 9.15
CA THR A 367 -24.74 -3.64 9.51
C THR A 367 -25.68 -3.19 8.39
N ASP A 368 -26.53 -2.19 8.65
CA ASP A 368 -27.42 -1.63 7.61
C ASP A 368 -26.64 -0.94 6.46
N ASP A 369 -25.40 -0.52 6.72
CA ASP A 369 -24.53 0.21 5.79
C ASP A 369 -23.44 -0.68 5.16
N GLY A 370 -23.44 -2.00 5.44
CA GLY A 370 -22.48 -2.96 4.90
C GLY A 370 -21.90 -3.90 5.95
N THR A 371 -20.85 -4.64 5.59
CA THR A 371 -20.18 -5.58 6.48
C THR A 371 -18.94 -4.95 7.09
N THR A 372 -18.77 -5.05 8.41
CA THR A 372 -17.70 -4.35 9.14
C THR A 372 -16.76 -5.32 9.85
N VAL A 373 -15.46 -5.04 9.76
CA VAL A 373 -14.39 -5.72 10.51
C VAL A 373 -13.45 -4.67 11.09
N TYR A 374 -13.21 -4.75 12.39
CA TYR A 374 -12.29 -3.86 13.10
C TYR A 374 -10.97 -4.57 13.39
N VAL A 375 -9.88 -3.85 13.17
CA VAL A 375 -8.52 -4.28 13.50
C VAL A 375 -7.99 -3.30 14.54
N THR A 376 -7.86 -3.75 15.78
CA THR A 376 -7.57 -2.89 16.93
C THR A 376 -6.27 -3.26 17.61
N ALA A 377 -5.36 -2.29 17.70
CA ALA A 377 -4.11 -2.39 18.43
C ALA A 377 -4.17 -1.56 19.73
N PRO A 378 -3.73 -2.10 20.88
CA PRO A 378 -3.57 -1.32 22.09
C PRO A 378 -2.39 -0.35 21.95
N VAL A 379 -2.57 0.87 22.45
CA VAL A 379 -1.51 1.89 22.54
C VAL A 379 -0.91 1.82 23.93
N TYR A 380 0.41 1.63 23.98
CA TYR A 380 1.18 1.64 25.21
C TYR A 380 2.09 2.85 25.24
N HIS A 381 2.17 3.51 26.40
CA HIS A 381 3.11 4.59 26.66
C HIS A 381 3.69 4.43 28.06
N GLY A 382 5.02 4.48 28.21
CA GLY A 382 5.68 4.23 29.49
C GLY A 382 5.46 2.81 30.07
N GLY A 383 5.03 1.85 29.24
CA GLY A 383 4.67 0.49 29.66
C GLY A 383 3.27 0.35 30.26
N GLU A 384 2.46 1.41 30.25
CA GLU A 384 1.05 1.39 30.64
C GLU A 384 0.16 1.51 29.40
N LEU A 385 -1.00 0.84 29.42
CA LEU A 385 -2.01 0.95 28.37
C LEU A 385 -2.65 2.34 28.46
N THR A 386 -2.54 3.13 27.41
CA THR A 386 -3.05 4.51 27.37
C THR A 386 -4.18 4.72 26.37
N GLY A 387 -4.39 3.78 25.45
CA GLY A 387 -5.46 3.88 24.46
C GLY A 387 -5.56 2.69 23.52
N THR A 388 -6.35 2.85 22.46
CA THR A 388 -6.41 1.89 21.35
C THR A 388 -6.51 2.61 20.01
N ILE A 389 -5.81 2.08 19.00
CA ILE A 389 -6.02 2.43 17.59
C ILE A 389 -6.88 1.36 16.97
N THR A 390 -7.99 1.76 16.36
CA THR A 390 -8.93 0.89 15.66
C THR A 390 -9.03 1.29 14.21
N LEU A 391 -8.76 0.35 13.32
CA LEU A 391 -8.97 0.47 11.88
C LEU A 391 -10.24 -0.27 11.47
N GLN A 392 -11.13 0.40 10.74
CA GLN A 392 -12.24 -0.27 10.07
C GLN A 392 -11.78 -0.76 8.69
N PHE A 393 -11.63 -2.06 8.55
CA PHE A 393 -11.26 -2.69 7.28
C PHE A 393 -12.40 -2.58 6.27
N ASN A 394 -12.06 -2.17 5.04
CA ASN A 394 -13.02 -2.12 3.94
C ASN A 394 -13.33 -3.56 3.47
N PHE A 395 -14.49 -4.08 3.88
CA PHE A 395 -14.88 -5.46 3.59
C PHE A 395 -15.25 -5.67 2.11
N ASP A 396 -15.66 -4.63 1.38
CA ASP A 396 -15.99 -4.70 -0.05
C ASP A 396 -14.80 -5.15 -0.91
N LEU A 397 -13.56 -4.98 -0.41
CA LEU A 397 -12.37 -5.55 -1.04
C LEU A 397 -12.47 -7.08 -1.18
N LEU A 398 -13.08 -7.76 -0.21
CA LEU A 398 -13.25 -9.21 -0.26
C LEU A 398 -14.30 -9.61 -1.28
N ASP A 399 -15.35 -8.81 -1.46
CA ASP A 399 -16.35 -9.02 -2.52
C ASP A 399 -15.70 -8.92 -3.90
N VAL A 400 -14.89 -7.89 -4.15
CA VAL A 400 -14.17 -7.73 -5.41
C VAL A 400 -13.17 -8.87 -5.63
N LEU A 401 -12.45 -9.31 -4.60
CA LEU A 401 -11.49 -10.42 -4.70
C LEU A 401 -12.13 -11.75 -5.11
N ILE A 402 -13.41 -11.98 -4.80
CA ILE A 402 -14.08 -13.26 -5.05
C ILE A 402 -15.14 -13.22 -6.16
N ASP A 403 -15.69 -12.06 -6.52
CA ASP A 403 -16.81 -11.93 -7.48
C ASP A 403 -16.41 -12.26 -8.92
N ASP A 404 -15.18 -11.93 -9.35
CA ASP A 404 -14.72 -12.16 -10.74
C ASP A 404 -14.18 -13.57 -11.01
N ILE A 405 -14.21 -14.47 -10.03
CA ILE A 405 -13.65 -15.82 -10.18
C ILE A 405 -14.73 -16.82 -10.61
N GLN A 406 -14.75 -17.09 -11.91
CA GLN A 406 -15.57 -18.15 -12.49
C GLN A 406 -14.92 -19.52 -12.26
N VAL A 407 -15.62 -20.41 -11.54
CA VAL A 407 -15.19 -21.80 -11.33
C VAL A 407 -16.00 -22.70 -12.28
N GLY A 408 -15.35 -23.37 -13.23
CA GLY A 408 -16.06 -24.11 -14.29
C GLY A 408 -16.75 -23.17 -15.32
N GLU A 409 -17.91 -23.55 -15.84
CA GLU A 409 -18.68 -22.69 -16.79
C GLU A 409 -19.66 -21.74 -16.09
N SER A 410 -20.11 -22.02 -14.87
CA SER A 410 -21.12 -21.19 -14.18
C SER A 410 -21.00 -21.12 -12.64
N GLY A 411 -19.86 -21.53 -12.08
CA GLY A 411 -19.65 -21.49 -10.63
C GLY A 411 -19.19 -20.13 -10.10
N HIS A 412 -19.47 -19.88 -8.82
CA HIS A 412 -19.18 -18.63 -8.10
C HIS A 412 -18.66 -18.91 -6.68
N MET A 413 -18.07 -17.89 -6.06
CA MET A 413 -17.59 -17.91 -4.67
C MET A 413 -18.38 -17.00 -3.75
N THR A 414 -18.46 -17.37 -2.48
CA THR A 414 -19.09 -16.56 -1.42
C THR A 414 -18.44 -16.83 -0.06
N ILE A 415 -18.47 -15.84 0.84
CA ILE A 415 -18.08 -16.03 2.24
C ILE A 415 -19.33 -16.27 3.09
N VAL A 416 -19.30 -17.35 3.86
CA VAL A 416 -20.40 -17.79 4.71
C VAL A 416 -19.99 -17.71 6.19
N GLY A 417 -20.79 -17.00 6.97
CA GLY A 417 -20.64 -16.87 8.43
C GLY A 417 -21.34 -17.98 9.23
N GLU A 418 -21.26 -17.87 10.56
CA GLU A 418 -21.90 -18.81 11.48
C GLU A 418 -23.43 -18.81 11.30
N GLY A 419 -24.04 -19.99 11.23
CA GLY A 419 -25.48 -20.14 10.95
C GLY A 419 -25.89 -20.01 9.47
N GLY A 420 -24.93 -19.82 8.56
CA GLY A 420 -25.16 -19.81 7.10
C GLY A 420 -25.51 -18.45 6.50
N THR A 421 -25.28 -17.36 7.23
CA THR A 421 -25.41 -15.99 6.71
C THR A 421 -24.38 -15.74 5.61
N LEU A 422 -24.83 -15.25 4.45
CA LEU A 422 -23.95 -14.80 3.37
C LEU A 422 -23.42 -13.41 3.70
N LEU A 423 -22.11 -13.22 3.56
CA LEU A 423 -21.42 -11.96 3.91
C LEU A 423 -21.02 -11.14 2.68
N THR A 424 -21.23 -11.68 1.47
CA THR A 424 -20.75 -11.16 0.18
C THR A 424 -21.87 -11.22 -0.86
N ASP A 425 -22.07 -10.17 -1.65
CA ASP A 425 -23.12 -10.09 -2.67
C ASP A 425 -22.60 -10.59 -4.05
N SER A 426 -22.52 -11.92 -4.24
CA SER A 426 -22.17 -12.49 -5.56
C SER A 426 -23.29 -12.22 -6.60
N LYS A 427 -22.91 -11.74 -7.79
CA LYS A 427 -23.84 -11.32 -8.89
C LYS A 427 -24.82 -12.40 -9.38
N GLU A 428 -24.58 -13.67 -9.10
CA GLU A 428 -25.52 -14.78 -9.30
C GLU A 428 -25.72 -15.55 -8.00
N SER A 429 -26.20 -14.87 -6.96
CA SER A 429 -26.54 -15.53 -5.70
C SER A 429 -27.43 -16.75 -5.96
N LEU A 430 -27.00 -17.93 -5.51
CA LEU A 430 -27.87 -19.07 -5.21
C LEU A 430 -29.15 -18.49 -4.60
N GLY A 431 -30.26 -18.49 -5.35
CA GLY A 431 -31.50 -17.86 -4.89
C GLY A 431 -31.79 -18.31 -3.46
N THR A 432 -32.07 -17.36 -2.57
CA THR A 432 -32.30 -17.54 -1.12
C THR A 432 -31.71 -18.84 -0.57
N VAL A 433 -30.45 -18.83 -0.12
CA VAL A 433 -29.90 -19.92 0.71
C VAL A 433 -30.58 -19.89 2.10
N GLU A 434 -31.90 -20.00 2.12
CA GLU A 434 -32.71 -20.20 3.32
C GLU A 434 -33.10 -21.68 3.41
N GLY A 435 -32.79 -22.31 4.55
CA GLY A 435 -33.17 -23.68 4.86
C GLY A 435 -31.99 -24.64 5.10
N GLU A 436 -32.24 -25.94 4.96
CA GLU A 436 -31.34 -27.07 5.31
C GLU A 436 -29.88 -26.97 4.80
N VAL A 437 -29.58 -26.09 3.84
CA VAL A 437 -28.21 -25.82 3.33
C VAL A 437 -27.33 -25.14 4.37
N ALA A 438 -27.85 -24.08 4.99
CA ALA A 438 -27.18 -23.34 6.07
C ALA A 438 -27.01 -24.23 7.32
N GLU A 439 -28.02 -25.03 7.65
CA GLU A 439 -27.99 -25.99 8.75
C GLU A 439 -27.02 -27.16 8.49
N ASN A 440 -26.89 -27.67 7.26
CA ASN A 440 -25.96 -28.78 6.96
C ASN A 440 -24.51 -28.30 6.73
N LEU A 441 -24.31 -27.11 6.16
CA LEU A 441 -23.01 -26.45 6.10
C LEU A 441 -22.48 -26.13 7.51
N SER A 442 -23.36 -25.90 8.49
CA SER A 442 -23.00 -25.73 9.91
C SER A 442 -22.87 -27.06 10.67
N ALA A 443 -23.64 -28.10 10.34
CA ALA A 443 -23.66 -29.38 11.07
C ALA A 443 -22.50 -30.34 10.76
N GLY A 444 -21.82 -30.22 9.61
CA GLY A 444 -20.76 -31.14 9.15
C GLY A 444 -19.33 -30.61 9.36
N LEU A 445 -18.85 -30.52 10.60
CA LEU A 445 -17.49 -30.06 10.92
C LEU A 445 -16.50 -31.25 10.99
N VAL A 446 -15.36 -31.16 10.27
CA VAL A 446 -13.96 -31.36 10.78
C VAL A 446 -12.88 -31.65 9.70
N GLN A 447 -13.15 -31.79 8.39
CA GLN A 447 -12.03 -31.92 7.42
C GLN A 447 -12.38 -31.44 6.01
N ARG A 448 -11.45 -30.69 5.38
CA ARG A 448 -11.46 -30.31 3.95
C ARG A 448 -12.18 -31.38 3.14
N GLY A 449 -13.24 -31.03 2.42
CA GLY A 449 -14.00 -32.05 1.72
C GLY A 449 -15.14 -31.49 0.89
N LEU A 450 -15.52 -32.24 -0.14
CA LEU A 450 -16.54 -31.87 -1.10
C LEU A 450 -17.89 -32.46 -0.67
N THR A 451 -18.97 -31.69 -0.78
CA THR A 451 -20.34 -32.20 -0.59
C THR A 451 -21.17 -31.91 -1.85
N THR A 452 -22.11 -32.81 -2.17
CA THR A 452 -23.15 -32.55 -3.17
C THR A 452 -24.45 -32.19 -2.44
N TYR A 453 -25.17 -31.19 -2.93
CA TYR A 453 -26.44 -30.73 -2.35
C TYR A 453 -27.51 -30.56 -3.43
N GLU A 454 -28.75 -30.93 -3.11
CA GLU A 454 -29.94 -30.80 -3.97
C GLU A 454 -30.79 -29.60 -3.53
N THR A 455 -30.91 -28.56 -4.39
CA THR A 455 -31.88 -27.49 -4.15
C THR A 455 -33.30 -27.98 -4.41
N ALA A 456 -34.28 -27.57 -3.60
CA ALA A 456 -35.68 -27.80 -3.90
C ALA A 456 -36.21 -26.66 -4.79
N GLY A 457 -36.27 -26.87 -6.11
CA GLY A 457 -36.84 -25.90 -7.03
C GLY A 457 -38.37 -25.78 -6.95
N GLU A 458 -38.91 -24.58 -7.19
CA GLU A 458 -40.35 -24.37 -7.42
C GLU A 458 -40.80 -25.10 -8.70
N GLY A 459 -41.13 -26.38 -8.58
CA GLY A 459 -41.50 -27.23 -9.72
C GLY A 459 -41.21 -28.72 -9.53
N GLY A 460 -40.39 -29.09 -8.54
CA GLY A 460 -40.02 -30.47 -8.26
C GLY A 460 -38.84 -31.01 -9.07
N ASP A 461 -38.10 -30.13 -9.77
CA ASP A 461 -36.74 -30.43 -10.23
C ASP A 461 -35.74 -30.04 -9.13
N SER A 462 -34.74 -30.89 -8.93
CA SER A 462 -33.65 -30.70 -7.96
C SER A 462 -32.33 -30.50 -8.68
N ASP A 463 -31.70 -29.34 -8.50
CA ASP A 463 -30.39 -29.06 -9.08
C ASP A 463 -29.29 -29.48 -8.09
N ARG A 464 -28.31 -30.26 -8.57
CA ARG A 464 -27.16 -30.70 -7.77
C ARG A 464 -25.94 -29.81 -8.01
N TYR A 465 -25.21 -29.50 -6.95
CA TYR A 465 -23.98 -28.70 -7.00
C TYR A 465 -22.79 -29.44 -6.38
N PHE A 466 -21.59 -29.24 -6.95
CA PHE A 466 -20.30 -29.54 -6.32
C PHE A 466 -19.88 -28.34 -5.47
N VAL A 467 -19.53 -28.57 -4.20
CA VAL A 467 -19.16 -27.51 -3.25
C VAL A 467 -17.77 -27.77 -2.67
N GLY A 468 -16.86 -26.82 -2.84
CA GLY A 468 -15.55 -26.81 -2.16
C GLY A 468 -15.51 -25.65 -1.17
N TYR A 469 -14.81 -25.86 -0.05
CA TYR A 469 -14.73 -24.83 0.98
C TYR A 469 -13.38 -24.83 1.69
N ALA A 470 -12.99 -23.65 2.14
CA ALA A 470 -11.84 -23.42 3.01
C ALA A 470 -12.23 -22.60 4.24
N PRO A 471 -11.61 -22.86 5.41
CA PRO A 471 -11.86 -22.07 6.61
C PRO A 471 -11.21 -20.68 6.48
N LEU A 472 -11.98 -19.64 6.83
CA LEU A 472 -11.50 -18.28 7.01
C LEU A 472 -11.60 -17.92 8.50
N HIS A 473 -10.57 -17.25 9.01
CA HIS A 473 -10.54 -16.79 10.40
C HIS A 473 -10.57 -15.27 10.43
N PHE A 474 -11.53 -14.70 11.14
CA PHE A 474 -11.59 -13.28 11.49
C PHE A 474 -11.74 -13.19 12.99
N GLY A 475 -10.69 -12.76 13.68
CA GLY A 475 -10.62 -12.83 15.14
C GLY A 475 -10.82 -14.26 15.64
N ASN A 476 -11.81 -14.44 16.52
CA ASN A 476 -12.21 -15.76 17.04
C ASN A 476 -13.35 -16.41 16.22
N GLY A 477 -13.93 -15.70 15.26
CA GLY A 477 -15.01 -16.20 14.44
C GLY A 477 -14.53 -17.19 13.37
N GLN A 478 -15.32 -18.23 13.12
CA GLN A 478 -15.05 -19.24 12.10
C GLN A 478 -15.95 -19.03 10.89
N TYR A 479 -15.34 -18.65 9.78
CA TYR A 479 -16.01 -18.37 8.52
C TYR A 479 -15.57 -19.38 7.46
N LYS A 480 -16.28 -19.42 6.34
CA LYS A 480 -15.97 -20.34 5.24
C LYS A 480 -15.98 -19.60 3.92
N LEU A 481 -14.90 -19.71 3.17
CA LEU A 481 -14.92 -19.41 1.73
C LEU A 481 -15.52 -20.62 1.02
N VAL A 482 -16.59 -20.43 0.26
CA VAL A 482 -17.33 -21.51 -0.41
C VAL A 482 -17.36 -21.23 -1.90
N ALA A 483 -16.91 -22.19 -2.71
CA ALA A 483 -17.10 -22.20 -4.16
C ALA A 483 -18.12 -23.26 -4.55
N THR A 484 -19.05 -22.92 -5.45
CA THR A 484 -20.07 -23.86 -5.94
C THR A 484 -20.06 -23.97 -7.46
N VAL A 485 -20.29 -25.17 -8.00
CA VAL A 485 -20.41 -25.45 -9.45
C VAL A 485 -21.58 -26.40 -9.73
N PRO A 486 -22.50 -26.12 -10.67
CA PRO A 486 -23.59 -27.03 -11.02
C PRO A 486 -23.12 -28.37 -11.58
N GLU A 487 -23.82 -29.45 -11.26
CA GLU A 487 -23.52 -30.80 -11.74
C GLU A 487 -23.79 -30.98 -13.25
N SER A 488 -24.66 -30.15 -13.84
CA SER A 488 -24.91 -30.10 -15.28
C SER A 488 -23.65 -29.80 -16.08
N ASP A 489 -22.79 -28.93 -15.54
CA ASP A 489 -21.54 -28.48 -16.17
C ASP A 489 -20.48 -29.59 -16.14
N VAL A 490 -20.65 -30.55 -15.23
CA VAL A 490 -19.74 -31.69 -15.03
C VAL A 490 -20.19 -32.94 -15.80
N THR A 491 -21.48 -33.28 -15.77
CA THR A 491 -22.00 -34.58 -16.29
C THR A 491 -22.62 -34.50 -17.70
N GLY A 492 -22.94 -33.30 -18.18
CA GLY A 492 -23.53 -33.06 -19.50
C GLY A 492 -22.74 -33.69 -20.67
N PRO A 493 -21.40 -33.55 -20.73
CA PRO A 493 -20.59 -34.15 -21.79
C PRO A 493 -20.58 -35.69 -21.80
N VAL A 494 -20.66 -36.36 -20.64
CA VAL A 494 -20.54 -37.83 -20.51
C VAL A 494 -21.79 -38.57 -20.99
N LYS A 495 -22.99 -38.01 -20.75
CA LYS A 495 -24.28 -38.59 -21.18
C LYS A 495 -24.42 -38.69 -22.70
N GLN A 496 -23.77 -37.79 -23.46
CA GLN A 496 -23.85 -37.79 -24.93
C GLN A 496 -23.03 -38.92 -25.56
N LEU A 497 -21.96 -39.38 -24.89
CA LEU A 497 -21.08 -40.45 -25.37
C LEU A 497 -21.71 -41.85 -25.22
N GLY A 498 -22.43 -42.10 -24.11
CA GLY A 498 -23.07 -43.40 -23.85
C GLY A 498 -24.19 -43.77 -24.82
N GLN A 499 -24.92 -42.77 -25.35
CA GLN A 499 -26.01 -42.99 -26.31
C GLN A 499 -25.51 -43.46 -27.69
N ALA A 500 -24.25 -43.20 -28.04
CA ALA A 500 -23.67 -43.61 -29.32
C ALA A 500 -23.37 -45.13 -29.39
N MET A 501 -23.15 -45.80 -28.25
CA MET A 501 -22.69 -47.20 -28.22
C MET A 501 -23.81 -48.25 -28.28
N ASN A 502 -25.07 -47.89 -27.97
CA ASN A 502 -26.14 -48.87 -27.76
C ASN A 502 -26.86 -49.37 -29.04
N SER A 503 -26.49 -48.87 -30.23
CA SER A 503 -27.24 -49.11 -31.49
C SER A 503 -26.84 -50.35 -32.30
N ARG A 504 -25.88 -51.18 -31.84
CA ARG A 504 -25.33 -52.31 -32.64
C ARG A 504 -25.62 -53.73 -32.13
N ALA A 505 -26.41 -53.94 -31.08
CA ALA A 505 -26.51 -55.25 -30.40
C ALA A 505 -27.65 -56.22 -30.85
N ASP A 506 -28.68 -55.78 -31.59
CA ASP A 506 -29.93 -56.57 -31.75
C ASP A 506 -29.96 -57.62 -32.90
N THR A 507 -29.04 -57.57 -33.87
CA THR A 507 -29.15 -58.39 -35.09
C THR A 507 -28.69 -59.86 -34.92
N SER A 508 -27.98 -60.19 -33.83
CA SER A 508 -27.37 -61.52 -33.61
C SER A 508 -28.36 -62.61 -33.12
N ARG A 509 -29.51 -62.23 -32.54
CA ARG A 509 -30.37 -63.15 -31.77
C ARG A 509 -31.27 -64.09 -32.60
N ASN A 510 -31.60 -63.75 -33.84
CA ASN A 510 -32.63 -64.46 -34.62
C ASN A 510 -32.12 -65.58 -35.54
N VAL A 511 -30.81 -65.66 -35.80
CA VAL A 511 -30.22 -66.67 -36.70
C VAL A 511 -29.99 -68.02 -35.99
N MET A 512 -29.82 -68.01 -34.65
CA MET A 512 -29.45 -69.18 -33.85
C MET A 512 -30.60 -70.17 -33.58
N LEU A 513 -31.87 -69.75 -33.70
CA LEU A 513 -33.03 -70.60 -33.36
C LEU A 513 -33.51 -71.53 -34.48
N LEU A 514 -33.09 -71.31 -35.74
CA LEU A 514 -33.57 -72.08 -36.89
C LEU A 514 -32.84 -73.41 -37.12
N LEU A 515 -31.61 -73.57 -36.60
CA LEU A 515 -30.78 -74.76 -36.86
C LEU A 515 -31.09 -75.98 -35.97
N ILE A 516 -31.72 -75.77 -34.81
CA ILE A 516 -31.92 -76.81 -33.79
C ILE A 516 -33.11 -77.75 -34.13
N VAL A 517 -34.07 -77.29 -34.95
CA VAL A 517 -35.29 -78.04 -35.27
C VAL A 517 -35.06 -79.11 -36.35
N GLY A 518 -34.05 -78.95 -37.21
CA GLY A 518 -33.80 -79.86 -38.35
C GLY A 518 -33.22 -81.22 -37.98
N ILE A 519 -32.44 -81.31 -36.90
CA ILE A 519 -31.67 -82.50 -36.52
C ILE A 519 -32.56 -83.61 -35.92
N ILE A 520 -33.74 -83.25 -35.38
CA ILE A 520 -34.63 -84.17 -34.64
C ILE A 520 -35.42 -85.10 -35.59
N VAL A 521 -35.61 -84.71 -36.86
CA VAL A 521 -36.47 -85.44 -37.81
C VAL A 521 -35.76 -86.63 -38.46
N VAL A 522 -34.43 -86.59 -38.59
CA VAL A 522 -33.63 -87.62 -39.29
C VAL A 522 -33.41 -88.87 -38.44
N VAL A 523 -33.38 -88.72 -37.12
CA VAL A 523 -33.03 -89.79 -36.15
C VAL A 523 -34.12 -90.86 -36.04
N VAL A 524 -35.38 -90.53 -36.35
CA VAL A 524 -36.53 -91.43 -36.19
C VAL A 524 -36.70 -92.39 -37.39
N GLY A 525 -36.19 -92.03 -38.57
CA GLY A 525 -36.40 -92.78 -39.81
C GLY A 525 -35.51 -94.02 -39.98
N VAL A 526 -34.29 -94.00 -39.44
CA VAL A 526 -33.26 -95.02 -39.75
C VAL A 526 -33.43 -96.31 -38.92
N GLY A 527 -34.10 -96.24 -37.76
CA GLY A 527 -34.21 -97.36 -36.83
C GLY A 527 -35.13 -98.52 -37.25
N TYR A 528 -35.97 -98.35 -38.28
CA TYR A 528 -37.00 -99.33 -38.64
C TYR A 528 -36.54 -100.39 -39.67
N VAL A 529 -35.54 -100.08 -40.50
CA VAL A 529 -35.20 -100.90 -41.68
C VAL A 529 -34.09 -101.94 -41.39
N ALA A 530 -33.25 -101.71 -40.37
CA ALA A 530 -32.05 -102.50 -40.12
C ALA A 530 -32.25 -103.92 -39.54
N ALA A 531 -33.49 -104.40 -39.34
CA ALA A 531 -33.75 -105.56 -38.48
C ALA A 531 -34.05 -106.91 -39.18
N ARG A 532 -33.95 -107.06 -40.52
CA ARG A 532 -34.45 -108.32 -41.14
C ARG A 532 -33.74 -108.98 -42.33
N TYR A 533 -32.60 -108.51 -42.85
CA TYR A 533 -32.14 -109.04 -44.16
C TYR A 533 -30.68 -109.57 -44.26
N PHE A 534 -29.90 -109.60 -43.17
CA PHE A 534 -28.44 -109.68 -43.25
C PHE A 534 -27.83 -110.93 -42.58
N SER A 535 -27.87 -112.13 -43.18
CA SER A 535 -27.27 -113.29 -42.47
C SER A 535 -26.49 -114.32 -43.28
N GLU A 536 -26.17 -114.14 -44.56
CA GLU A 536 -25.26 -115.13 -45.21
C GLU A 536 -24.29 -114.62 -46.32
N PRO A 537 -24.46 -113.45 -46.97
CA PRO A 537 -23.40 -112.87 -47.83
C PRO A 537 -22.33 -112.04 -47.09
N ILE A 538 -22.47 -111.84 -45.79
CA ILE A 538 -21.69 -110.89 -44.98
C ILE A 538 -20.24 -111.31 -44.72
N GLU A 539 -19.88 -112.58 -44.90
CA GLU A 539 -18.52 -113.04 -44.61
C GLU A 539 -17.48 -112.69 -45.69
N ALA A 540 -17.86 -112.44 -46.94
CA ALA A 540 -16.94 -112.02 -48.01
C ALA A 540 -16.74 -110.50 -48.08
N LEU A 541 -17.79 -109.70 -47.79
CA LEU A 541 -17.71 -108.23 -47.72
C LEU A 541 -16.90 -107.73 -46.50
N ARG A 542 -16.81 -108.57 -45.45
CA ARG A 542 -16.05 -108.30 -44.21
C ARG A 542 -14.55 -108.12 -44.47
N ASP A 543 -13.97 -108.90 -45.38
CA ASP A 543 -12.51 -108.87 -45.61
C ASP A 543 -12.10 -107.69 -46.50
N ARG A 544 -12.94 -107.29 -47.48
CA ARG A 544 -12.77 -106.06 -48.28
C ARG A 544 -12.98 -104.77 -47.45
N ALA A 545 -13.90 -104.79 -46.49
CA ALA A 545 -14.05 -103.73 -45.51
C ALA A 545 -12.86 -103.63 -44.54
N GLN A 546 -12.14 -104.73 -44.26
CA GLN A 546 -10.91 -104.70 -43.44
C GLN A 546 -9.70 -104.09 -44.16
N SER A 547 -9.59 -104.20 -45.49
CA SER A 547 -8.53 -103.52 -46.26
C SER A 547 -8.79 -102.03 -46.39
N LEU A 548 -10.04 -101.61 -46.67
CA LEU A 548 -10.49 -100.21 -46.62
C LEU A 548 -10.28 -99.58 -45.23
N ALA A 549 -10.62 -100.29 -44.14
CA ALA A 549 -10.40 -99.82 -42.76
C ALA A 549 -8.92 -99.69 -42.37
N ARG A 550 -7.99 -100.26 -43.15
CA ARG A 550 -6.53 -100.13 -42.96
C ARG A 550 -5.89 -99.12 -43.91
N GLY A 551 -6.69 -98.35 -44.67
CA GLY A 551 -6.20 -97.30 -45.55
C GLY A 551 -5.51 -97.78 -46.83
N ARG A 552 -5.83 -99.00 -47.31
CA ARG A 552 -5.35 -99.54 -48.58
C ARG A 552 -6.50 -99.58 -49.59
N PHE A 553 -6.35 -98.88 -50.71
CA PHE A 553 -7.40 -98.71 -51.70
C PHE A 553 -7.05 -99.35 -53.07
N ASP A 554 -6.01 -100.18 -53.16
CA ASP A 554 -5.44 -100.70 -54.43
C ASP A 554 -5.68 -102.23 -54.64
N ASP A 555 -6.68 -102.84 -54.00
CA ASP A 555 -6.93 -104.30 -54.10
C ASP A 555 -7.95 -104.64 -55.23
N ASP A 556 -7.45 -105.06 -56.39
CA ASP A 556 -8.21 -105.47 -57.60
C ASP A 556 -8.59 -106.98 -57.63
N GLU A 557 -9.39 -107.46 -56.67
CA GLU A 557 -9.97 -108.82 -56.76
C GLU A 557 -11.43 -108.78 -57.26
N ASP A 558 -11.68 -109.35 -58.44
CA ASP A 558 -13.03 -109.48 -59.03
C ASP A 558 -13.92 -110.41 -58.17
N ILE A 559 -15.08 -109.91 -57.73
CA ILE A 559 -16.12 -110.72 -57.09
C ILE A 559 -17.19 -111.01 -58.14
N ASP A 560 -17.30 -112.26 -58.57
CA ASP A 560 -18.42 -112.74 -59.40
C ASP A 560 -19.71 -112.74 -58.55
N ALA A 561 -20.50 -111.66 -58.67
CA ALA A 561 -21.85 -111.57 -58.13
C ALA A 561 -22.87 -111.65 -59.28
N ASN A 562 -24.00 -112.33 -59.05
CA ASN A 562 -25.10 -112.35 -60.02
C ASN A 562 -25.77 -110.96 -60.09
N ASP A 563 -26.56 -110.70 -61.15
CA ASP A 563 -27.42 -109.51 -61.35
C ASP A 563 -28.57 -109.44 -60.30
N ASP A 564 -28.24 -109.42 -59.01
CA ASP A 564 -29.14 -109.27 -57.87
C ASP A 564 -28.66 -108.15 -56.93
N GLU A 565 -29.39 -107.91 -55.82
CA GLU A 565 -29.09 -106.79 -54.90
C GLU A 565 -27.71 -106.90 -54.20
N LEU A 566 -26.99 -108.03 -54.34
CA LEU A 566 -25.60 -108.16 -53.90
C LEU A 566 -24.60 -107.79 -55.00
N GLY A 567 -24.97 -107.92 -56.27
CA GLY A 567 -24.26 -107.30 -57.40
C GLY A 567 -24.31 -105.77 -57.36
N GLU A 568 -25.49 -105.20 -57.08
CA GLU A 568 -25.63 -103.75 -56.78
C GLU A 568 -24.83 -103.33 -55.53
N LEU A 569 -24.66 -104.22 -54.55
CA LEU A 569 -23.87 -103.95 -53.33
C LEU A 569 -22.36 -103.95 -53.61
N VAL A 570 -21.87 -104.77 -54.55
CA VAL A 570 -20.47 -104.76 -55.00
C VAL A 570 -20.18 -103.52 -55.85
N GLU A 571 -21.07 -103.16 -56.80
CA GLU A 571 -20.98 -101.91 -57.58
C GLU A 571 -21.04 -100.68 -56.66
N ALA A 572 -21.95 -100.66 -55.67
CA ALA A 572 -22.02 -99.59 -54.68
C ALA A 572 -20.79 -99.53 -53.77
N PHE A 573 -20.09 -100.65 -53.55
CA PHE A 573 -18.85 -100.70 -52.78
C PHE A 573 -17.64 -100.20 -53.61
N ASP A 574 -17.62 -100.45 -54.92
CA ASP A 574 -16.64 -99.90 -55.86
C ASP A 574 -16.84 -98.39 -56.07
N ASP A 575 -18.09 -97.93 -56.16
CA ASP A 575 -18.43 -96.51 -56.14
C ASP A 575 -18.05 -95.86 -54.80
N MET A 576 -18.22 -96.56 -53.69
CA MET A 576 -17.77 -96.11 -52.36
C MET A 576 -16.24 -96.02 -52.30
N GLN A 577 -15.50 -97.01 -52.80
CA GLN A 577 -14.03 -97.00 -52.84
C GLN A 577 -13.50 -95.88 -53.73
N SER A 578 -14.09 -95.70 -54.92
CA SER A 578 -13.73 -94.63 -55.86
C SER A 578 -14.04 -93.25 -55.28
N ASN A 579 -15.16 -93.10 -54.58
CA ASN A 579 -15.46 -91.88 -53.84
C ASN A 579 -14.48 -91.66 -52.68
N LEU A 580 -14.18 -92.68 -51.86
CA LEU A 580 -13.22 -92.57 -50.76
C LEU A 580 -11.80 -92.25 -51.22
N GLN A 581 -11.34 -92.79 -52.36
CA GLN A 581 -10.05 -92.40 -52.95
C GLN A 581 -10.04 -90.93 -53.39
N ARG A 582 -11.09 -90.47 -54.09
CA ARG A 582 -11.21 -89.04 -54.47
C ARG A 582 -11.25 -88.13 -53.26
N GLN A 583 -11.96 -88.53 -52.21
CA GLN A 583 -12.11 -87.84 -50.94
C GLN A 583 -10.78 -87.74 -50.17
N VAL A 584 -10.06 -88.87 -50.00
CA VAL A 584 -8.74 -88.90 -49.37
C VAL A 584 -7.72 -88.10 -50.17
N SER A 585 -7.77 -88.14 -51.51
CA SER A 585 -6.92 -87.32 -52.35
C SER A 585 -7.22 -85.82 -52.20
N ALA A 586 -8.48 -85.41 -52.14
CA ALA A 586 -8.88 -84.01 -51.95
C ALA A 586 -8.44 -83.48 -50.58
N LEU A 587 -8.63 -84.24 -49.51
CA LEU A 587 -8.13 -83.89 -48.18
C LEU A 587 -6.60 -83.85 -48.12
N ARG A 588 -5.91 -84.76 -48.82
CA ARG A 588 -4.45 -84.76 -48.89
C ARG A 588 -3.92 -83.54 -49.64
N THR A 589 -4.59 -83.11 -50.70
CA THR A 589 -4.25 -81.87 -51.41
C THR A 589 -4.53 -80.67 -50.51
N ALA A 590 -5.73 -80.56 -49.93
CA ALA A 590 -6.08 -79.45 -49.03
C ALA A 590 -5.13 -79.32 -47.83
N GLY A 591 -4.77 -80.45 -47.22
CA GLY A 591 -3.82 -80.50 -46.12
C GLY A 591 -2.37 -80.23 -46.54
N LYS A 592 -2.01 -80.51 -47.80
CA LYS A 592 -0.69 -80.16 -48.35
C LYS A 592 -0.61 -78.68 -48.67
N GLU A 593 -1.60 -78.11 -49.35
CA GLU A 593 -1.68 -76.67 -49.64
C GLU A 593 -1.70 -75.85 -48.34
N LEU A 594 -2.50 -76.25 -47.35
CA LEU A 594 -2.51 -75.63 -46.02
C LEU A 594 -1.15 -75.76 -45.30
N GLY A 595 -0.45 -76.90 -45.46
CA GLY A 595 0.88 -77.12 -44.89
C GLY A 595 2.00 -76.35 -45.60
N ASP A 596 1.83 -76.06 -46.89
CA ASP A 596 2.71 -75.24 -47.71
C ASP A 596 2.41 -73.73 -47.55
N GLY A 597 1.41 -73.36 -46.74
CA GLY A 597 1.05 -71.99 -46.41
C GLY A 597 0.07 -71.33 -47.38
N ASN A 598 -0.51 -72.09 -48.32
CA ASN A 598 -1.48 -71.60 -49.28
C ASN A 598 -2.91 -71.68 -48.71
N LEU A 599 -3.47 -70.51 -48.38
CA LEU A 599 -4.82 -70.36 -47.84
C LEU A 599 -5.83 -69.94 -48.92
N ASP A 600 -5.38 -69.42 -50.06
CA ASP A 600 -6.22 -69.12 -51.23
C ASP A 600 -6.45 -70.37 -52.09
N GLN A 601 -7.14 -71.35 -51.51
CA GLN A 601 -7.48 -72.59 -52.18
C GLN A 601 -8.98 -72.75 -52.37
N ASN A 602 -9.38 -73.13 -53.58
CA ASN A 602 -10.78 -73.42 -53.89
C ASN A 602 -11.08 -74.89 -53.57
N LEU A 603 -11.64 -75.13 -52.40
CA LEU A 603 -12.02 -76.47 -51.98
C LEU A 603 -13.32 -76.91 -52.65
N ARG A 604 -13.31 -78.13 -53.16
CA ARG A 604 -14.47 -78.73 -53.80
C ARG A 604 -15.48 -79.19 -52.74
N THR A 605 -16.53 -78.40 -52.53
CA THR A 605 -17.57 -78.63 -51.50
C THR A 605 -18.85 -79.29 -52.03
N ASP A 606 -19.01 -79.44 -53.35
CA ASP A 606 -20.15 -80.10 -54.02
C ASP A 606 -20.12 -81.64 -53.93
N LEU A 607 -19.60 -82.18 -52.82
CA LEU A 607 -19.46 -83.62 -52.60
C LEU A 607 -20.68 -84.16 -51.82
N PRO A 608 -21.17 -85.37 -52.14
CA PRO A 608 -22.36 -85.92 -51.50
C PRO A 608 -22.11 -86.40 -50.07
N GLY A 609 -23.10 -86.18 -49.19
CA GLY A 609 -23.13 -86.70 -47.82
C GLY A 609 -22.23 -85.94 -46.83
N GLU A 610 -21.88 -86.60 -45.72
CA GLU A 610 -21.06 -86.05 -44.62
C GLU A 610 -19.69 -85.52 -45.08
N PHE A 611 -19.15 -86.04 -46.18
CA PHE A 611 -17.87 -85.58 -46.70
C PHE A 611 -17.94 -84.18 -47.33
N GLY A 612 -19.06 -83.84 -47.99
CA GLY A 612 -19.31 -82.48 -48.45
C GLY A 612 -19.36 -81.50 -47.28
N ALA A 613 -20.03 -81.89 -46.18
CA ALA A 613 -20.07 -81.10 -44.95
C ALA A 613 -18.67 -80.88 -44.35
N ILE A 614 -17.82 -81.92 -44.29
CA ILE A 614 -16.42 -81.79 -43.83
C ILE A 614 -15.62 -80.84 -44.71
N MET A 615 -15.77 -80.92 -46.04
CA MET A 615 -15.07 -80.01 -46.94
C MET A 615 -15.59 -78.57 -46.83
N THR A 616 -16.88 -78.37 -46.59
CA THR A 616 -17.46 -77.04 -46.30
C THR A 616 -16.96 -76.49 -44.97
N ASP A 617 -16.87 -77.30 -43.91
CA ASP A 617 -16.33 -76.88 -42.62
C ASP A 617 -14.82 -76.57 -42.72
N LEU A 618 -14.06 -77.34 -43.50
CA LEU A 618 -12.65 -77.11 -43.77
C LEU A 618 -12.43 -75.83 -44.59
N ASP A 619 -13.24 -75.61 -45.61
CA ASP A 619 -13.25 -74.37 -46.44
C ASP A 619 -13.57 -73.15 -45.57
N ALA A 620 -14.61 -73.22 -44.75
CA ALA A 620 -14.94 -72.17 -43.79
C ALA A 620 -13.85 -71.97 -42.72
N GLY A 621 -13.15 -73.03 -42.32
CA GLY A 621 -12.00 -72.96 -41.41
C GLY A 621 -10.80 -72.26 -42.04
N ILE A 622 -10.50 -72.57 -43.30
CA ILE A 622 -9.43 -71.92 -44.08
C ILE A 622 -9.77 -70.45 -44.32
N GLN A 623 -11.03 -70.12 -44.66
CA GLN A 623 -11.48 -68.73 -44.80
C GLN A 623 -11.35 -67.95 -43.48
N LYS A 624 -11.71 -68.53 -42.34
CA LYS A 624 -11.48 -67.87 -41.03
C LYS A 624 -10.00 -67.64 -40.72
N LEU A 625 -9.12 -68.55 -41.15
CA LEU A 625 -7.67 -68.36 -41.01
C LEU A 625 -7.17 -67.26 -41.95
N GLN A 626 -7.65 -67.23 -43.20
CA GLN A 626 -7.38 -66.18 -44.17
C GLN A 626 -7.80 -64.81 -43.62
N ASP A 627 -9.06 -64.67 -43.18
CA ASP A 627 -9.59 -63.45 -42.55
C ASP A 627 -8.75 -63.05 -41.34
N GLY A 628 -8.38 -64.01 -40.49
CA GLY A 628 -7.53 -63.76 -39.32
C GLY A 628 -6.13 -63.26 -39.67
N PHE A 629 -5.49 -63.81 -40.72
CA PHE A 629 -4.18 -63.36 -41.17
C PHE A 629 -4.23 -61.99 -41.88
N VAL A 630 -5.30 -61.71 -42.64
CA VAL A 630 -5.55 -60.37 -43.22
C VAL A 630 -5.74 -59.33 -42.11
N GLU A 631 -6.50 -59.65 -41.07
CA GLU A 631 -6.67 -58.78 -39.90
C GLU A 631 -5.34 -58.52 -39.19
N VAL A 632 -4.51 -59.56 -38.98
CA VAL A 632 -3.19 -59.40 -38.35
C VAL A 632 -2.23 -58.56 -39.22
N GLN A 633 -2.28 -58.68 -40.55
CA GLN A 633 -1.51 -57.81 -41.46
C GLN A 633 -1.97 -56.36 -41.35
N SER A 634 -3.29 -56.11 -41.31
CA SER A 634 -3.87 -54.78 -41.14
C SER A 634 -3.45 -54.14 -39.81
N VAL A 635 -3.53 -54.89 -38.71
CA VAL A 635 -3.10 -54.42 -37.38
C VAL A 635 -1.59 -54.16 -37.34
N ALA A 636 -0.76 -54.98 -37.99
CA ALA A 636 0.68 -54.74 -38.08
C ALA A 636 1.01 -53.46 -38.87
N ASP A 637 0.28 -53.19 -39.95
CA ASP A 637 0.41 -51.95 -40.73
C ASP A 637 -0.04 -50.71 -39.94
N GLU A 638 -1.14 -50.82 -39.19
CA GLU A 638 -1.61 -49.78 -38.28
C GLU A 638 -0.58 -49.49 -37.18
N PHE A 639 -0.02 -50.53 -36.54
CA PHE A 639 1.05 -50.35 -35.54
C PHE A 639 2.30 -49.69 -36.13
N ALA A 640 2.67 -50.01 -37.38
CA ALA A 640 3.80 -49.37 -38.05
C ALA A 640 3.53 -47.88 -38.33
N ALA A 641 2.31 -47.54 -38.76
CA ALA A 641 1.88 -46.15 -38.96
C ALA A 641 1.89 -45.36 -37.64
N VAL A 642 1.26 -45.89 -36.60
CA VAL A 642 1.23 -45.28 -35.26
C VAL A 642 2.63 -45.13 -34.68
N SER A 643 3.52 -46.11 -34.88
CA SER A 643 4.91 -46.02 -34.43
C SER A 643 5.69 -44.89 -35.11
N ASN A 644 5.49 -44.68 -36.43
CA ASN A 644 6.13 -43.59 -37.15
C ASN A 644 5.61 -42.23 -36.70
N GLU A 645 4.30 -42.10 -36.48
CA GLU A 645 3.69 -40.89 -35.94
C GLU A 645 4.25 -40.56 -34.55
N THR A 646 4.30 -41.57 -33.67
CA THR A 646 4.84 -41.42 -32.31
C THR A 646 6.32 -40.99 -32.32
N VAL A 647 7.13 -41.47 -33.28
CA VAL A 647 8.53 -41.00 -33.45
C VAL A 647 8.58 -39.54 -33.90
N SER A 648 7.64 -39.09 -34.72
CA SER A 648 7.53 -37.67 -35.12
C SER A 648 7.21 -36.82 -33.90
N SER A 649 6.17 -37.16 -33.15
CA SER A 649 5.79 -36.45 -31.93
C SER A 649 6.93 -36.42 -30.91
N ALA A 650 7.67 -37.52 -30.73
CA ALA A 650 8.82 -37.55 -29.83
C ALA A 650 9.92 -36.55 -30.20
N LYS A 651 10.18 -36.33 -31.51
CA LYS A 651 11.14 -35.32 -31.98
C LYS A 651 10.64 -33.90 -31.78
N GLU A 652 9.34 -33.67 -31.92
CA GLU A 652 8.74 -32.37 -31.64
C GLU A 652 8.88 -32.03 -30.15
N ILE A 653 8.58 -32.98 -29.27
CA ILE A 653 8.75 -32.80 -27.82
C ILE A 653 10.24 -32.63 -27.46
N GLU A 654 11.16 -33.38 -28.07
CA GLU A 654 12.60 -33.18 -27.88
C GLU A 654 13.03 -31.74 -28.26
N SER A 655 12.50 -31.22 -29.38
CA SER A 655 12.81 -29.86 -29.84
C SER A 655 12.23 -28.80 -28.90
N ALA A 656 10.99 -28.98 -28.44
CA ALA A 656 10.35 -28.11 -27.45
C ALA A 656 11.08 -28.14 -26.10
N SER A 657 11.62 -29.30 -25.69
CA SER A 657 12.42 -29.44 -24.46
C SER A 657 13.74 -28.67 -24.58
N GLN A 658 14.40 -28.70 -25.75
CA GLN A 658 15.61 -27.91 -25.99
C GLN A 658 15.35 -26.40 -25.99
N GLU A 659 14.19 -25.98 -26.48
CA GLU A 659 13.76 -24.58 -26.42
C GLU A 659 13.48 -24.16 -24.98
N THR A 660 12.75 -24.99 -24.22
CA THR A 660 12.51 -24.79 -22.78
C THR A 660 13.81 -24.65 -22.01
N ALA A 661 14.78 -25.53 -22.23
CA ALA A 661 16.10 -25.47 -21.57
C ALA A 661 16.82 -24.14 -21.83
N ARG A 662 16.75 -23.63 -23.08
CA ARG A 662 17.35 -22.33 -23.43
C ARG A 662 16.64 -21.19 -22.73
N SER A 663 15.31 -21.20 -22.69
CA SER A 663 14.54 -20.18 -21.98
C SER A 663 14.84 -20.17 -20.48
N VAL A 664 15.00 -21.34 -19.86
CA VAL A 664 15.40 -21.46 -18.45
C VAL A 664 16.79 -20.86 -18.20
N GLU A 665 17.75 -21.09 -19.10
CA GLU A 665 19.10 -20.49 -18.99
C GLU A 665 19.06 -18.96 -19.13
N GLU A 666 18.23 -18.44 -20.04
CA GLU A 666 18.01 -16.99 -20.19
C GLU A 666 17.34 -16.37 -18.96
N ILE A 667 16.35 -17.04 -18.36
CA ILE A 667 15.68 -16.58 -17.13
C ILE A 667 16.66 -16.57 -15.96
N ALA A 668 17.43 -17.65 -15.76
CA ALA A 668 18.42 -17.73 -14.69
C ALA A 668 19.46 -16.60 -14.80
N HIS A 669 19.98 -16.36 -16.00
CA HIS A 669 20.90 -15.26 -16.24
C HIS A 669 20.26 -13.87 -16.06
N GLY A 670 18.96 -13.75 -16.34
CA GLY A 670 18.18 -12.55 -16.07
C GLY A 670 18.05 -12.26 -14.57
N ALA A 671 17.73 -13.29 -13.77
CA ALA A 671 17.62 -13.20 -12.31
C ALA A 671 18.96 -12.83 -11.63
N GLU A 672 20.07 -13.39 -12.11
CA GLU A 672 21.42 -13.01 -11.64
C GLU A 672 21.73 -11.54 -11.91
N GLN A 673 21.44 -11.06 -13.13
CA GLN A 673 21.62 -9.64 -13.48
C GLN A 673 20.68 -8.71 -12.69
N GLN A 674 19.47 -9.16 -12.40
CA GLN A 674 18.52 -8.42 -11.58
C GLN A 674 19.06 -8.22 -10.17
N THR A 675 19.62 -9.28 -9.57
CA THR A 675 20.27 -9.21 -8.25
C THR A 675 21.42 -8.19 -8.22
N GLU A 676 22.28 -8.18 -9.25
CA GLU A 676 23.38 -7.19 -9.35
C GLU A 676 22.87 -5.74 -9.47
N ARG A 677 21.79 -5.53 -10.22
CA ARG A 677 21.15 -4.21 -10.35
C ARG A 677 20.48 -3.77 -9.05
N LEU A 678 19.81 -4.67 -8.35
CA LEU A 678 19.19 -4.39 -7.05
C LEU A 678 20.22 -3.98 -6.01
N GLN A 679 21.39 -4.62 -5.97
CA GLN A 679 22.51 -4.17 -5.13
C GLN A 679 22.98 -2.75 -5.47
N THR A 680 22.96 -2.39 -6.75
CA THR A 680 23.27 -1.01 -7.16
C THR A 680 22.23 -0.03 -6.65
N VAL A 681 20.93 -0.35 -6.78
CA VAL A 681 19.84 0.49 -6.26
C VAL A 681 19.93 0.61 -4.74
N ALA A 682 20.20 -0.47 -4.01
CA ALA A 682 20.38 -0.43 -2.56
C ALA A 682 21.53 0.51 -2.15
N ASN A 683 22.65 0.50 -2.87
CA ASN A 683 23.76 1.42 -2.60
C ASN A 683 23.37 2.88 -2.88
N GLU A 684 22.67 3.16 -3.98
CA GLU A 684 22.17 4.51 -4.30
C GLU A 684 21.17 5.00 -3.25
N MET A 685 20.34 4.12 -2.67
CA MET A 685 19.43 4.48 -1.57
C MET A 685 20.17 4.77 -0.24
N ASN A 686 21.27 4.05 0.03
CA ASN A 686 22.15 4.38 1.17
C ASN A 686 22.82 5.75 0.97
N ASP A 687 23.30 6.04 -0.24
CA ASP A 687 23.86 7.35 -0.57
C ASP A 687 22.79 8.45 -0.44
N LEU A 688 21.55 8.19 -0.89
CA LEU A 688 20.42 9.11 -0.73
C LEU A 688 20.13 9.39 0.75
N SER A 689 20.13 8.35 1.60
CA SER A 689 19.94 8.50 3.05
C SER A 689 21.01 9.41 3.67
N ALA A 690 22.28 9.25 3.27
CA ALA A 690 23.35 10.13 3.72
C ALA A 690 23.14 11.60 3.26
N THR A 691 22.63 11.81 2.04
CA THR A 691 22.33 13.17 1.57
C THR A 691 21.12 13.78 2.28
N ILE A 692 20.13 12.98 2.66
CA ILE A 692 18.97 13.41 3.47
C ILE A 692 19.46 13.90 4.84
N GLU A 693 20.34 13.13 5.51
CA GLU A 693 20.96 13.56 6.77
C GLU A 693 21.76 14.86 6.61
N GLU A 694 22.50 15.02 5.51
CA GLU A 694 23.27 16.24 5.23
C GLU A 694 22.36 17.46 4.98
N VAL A 695 21.23 17.27 4.31
CA VAL A 695 20.21 18.32 4.10
C VAL A 695 19.56 18.70 5.42
N ALA A 696 19.19 17.74 6.27
CA ALA A 696 18.62 17.99 7.58
C ALA A 696 19.59 18.80 8.47
N ALA A 697 20.85 18.40 8.54
CA ALA A 697 21.87 19.15 9.29
C ALA A 697 22.10 20.56 8.71
N SER A 698 21.98 20.72 7.40
CA SER A 698 22.09 22.03 6.74
C SER A 698 20.89 22.92 7.06
N ALA A 699 19.69 22.36 7.09
CA ALA A 699 18.46 23.05 7.49
C ALA A 699 18.57 23.59 8.92
N ASP A 700 18.99 22.75 9.88
CA ASP A 700 19.26 23.18 11.26
C ASP A 700 20.28 24.33 11.34
N GLY A 701 21.35 24.27 10.54
CA GLY A 701 22.34 25.33 10.47
C GLY A 701 21.79 26.67 9.93
N VAL A 702 20.81 26.60 9.02
CA VAL A 702 20.10 27.80 8.52
C VAL A 702 19.19 28.36 9.60
N VAL A 703 18.43 27.53 10.33
CA VAL A 703 17.59 27.97 11.46
C VAL A 703 18.43 28.69 12.51
N GLN A 704 19.60 28.14 12.87
CA GLN A 704 20.50 28.80 13.82
C GLN A 704 20.99 30.17 13.32
N SER A 705 21.35 30.24 12.03
CA SER A 705 21.80 31.49 11.40
C SER A 705 20.68 32.52 11.29
N ALA A 706 19.45 32.07 11.03
CA ALA A 706 18.25 32.90 10.98
C ALA A 706 17.97 33.53 12.36
N ASN A 707 17.92 32.72 13.42
CA ASN A 707 17.77 33.20 14.79
C ASN A 707 18.83 34.24 15.18
N GLN A 708 20.10 34.00 14.81
CA GLN A 708 21.17 34.96 15.07
C GLN A 708 20.97 36.27 14.28
N ALA A 709 20.48 36.18 13.04
CA ALA A 709 20.22 37.35 12.22
C ALA A 709 19.02 38.17 12.74
N VAL A 710 17.98 37.53 13.30
CA VAL A 710 16.87 38.22 13.99
C VAL A 710 17.41 39.00 15.18
N SER A 711 18.22 38.35 16.04
CA SER A 711 18.83 39.01 17.20
C SER A 711 19.69 40.22 16.81
N LEU A 712 20.48 40.12 15.73
CA LEU A 712 21.27 41.24 15.22
C LEU A 712 20.41 42.37 14.62
N ALA A 713 19.28 42.03 14.01
CA ALA A 713 18.34 43.02 13.50
C ALA A 713 17.65 43.77 14.64
N ASP A 714 17.28 43.07 15.71
CA ASP A 714 16.71 43.66 16.92
C ASP A 714 17.73 44.57 17.62
N GLU A 715 18.99 44.14 17.81
CA GLU A 715 20.08 45.00 18.32
C GLU A 715 20.29 46.25 17.45
N GLY A 716 20.28 46.08 16.12
CA GLY A 716 20.40 47.20 15.18
C GLY A 716 19.26 48.20 15.32
N ARG A 717 18.04 47.71 15.59
CA ARG A 717 16.85 48.52 15.82
C ARG A 717 16.95 49.31 17.13
N ASP A 718 17.42 48.67 18.19
CA ASP A 718 17.59 49.30 19.50
C ASP A 718 18.64 50.41 19.44
N HIS A 719 19.79 50.16 18.81
CA HIS A 719 20.81 51.21 18.60
C HIS A 719 20.32 52.37 17.72
N ALA A 720 19.45 52.09 16.74
CA ALA A 720 18.84 53.16 15.95
C ALA A 720 17.82 53.96 16.76
N ALA A 721 17.06 53.31 17.66
CA ALA A 721 16.16 54.00 18.59
C ALA A 721 16.95 54.91 19.56
N GLU A 722 18.06 54.42 20.12
CA GLU A 722 18.96 55.18 21.00
C GLU A 722 19.55 56.40 20.26
N ALA A 723 19.98 56.22 19.00
CA ALA A 723 20.45 57.33 18.17
C ALA A 723 19.35 58.37 17.86
N THR A 724 18.08 57.94 17.81
CA THR A 724 16.93 58.85 17.63
C THR A 724 16.74 59.73 18.86
N GLU A 725 16.91 59.17 20.06
CA GLU A 725 16.82 59.91 21.32
C GLU A 725 17.94 60.95 21.43
N GLU A 726 19.19 60.58 21.12
CA GLU A 726 20.33 61.50 21.08
C GLU A 726 20.13 62.67 20.09
N ILE A 727 19.58 62.38 18.91
CA ILE A 727 19.23 63.41 17.92
C ILE A 727 18.17 64.38 18.45
N SER A 728 17.18 63.89 19.20
CA SER A 728 16.16 64.73 19.82
C SER A 728 16.74 65.64 20.93
N THR A 729 17.73 65.14 21.67
CA THR A 729 18.48 65.94 22.64
C THR A 729 19.27 67.05 21.94
N ILE A 730 19.96 66.74 20.85
CA ILE A 730 20.70 67.74 20.04
C ILE A 730 19.75 68.81 19.47
N GLU A 731 18.57 68.43 18.99
CA GLU A 731 17.53 69.36 18.51
C GLU A 731 17.14 70.35 19.62
N THR A 732 16.90 69.84 20.84
CA THR A 732 16.57 70.66 22.01
C THR A 732 17.70 71.61 22.40
N GLU A 733 18.96 71.13 22.40
CA GLU A 733 20.13 71.97 22.70
C GLU A 733 20.33 73.08 21.65
N ALA A 734 20.06 72.78 20.38
CA ALA A 734 20.11 73.75 19.30
C ALA A 734 19.05 74.85 19.47
N ASP A 735 17.81 74.48 19.82
CA ASP A 735 16.73 75.42 20.13
C ASP A 735 17.10 76.35 21.30
N GLU A 736 17.63 75.80 22.39
CA GLU A 736 18.09 76.61 23.53
C GLU A 736 19.25 77.55 23.14
N ALA A 737 20.15 77.11 22.27
CA ALA A 737 21.25 77.93 21.79
C ALA A 737 20.73 79.13 20.97
N VAL A 738 19.71 78.92 20.13
CA VAL A 738 19.03 80.01 19.40
C VAL A 738 18.43 81.01 20.38
N GLU A 739 17.65 80.59 21.37
CA GLU A 739 17.06 81.50 22.37
C GLU A 739 18.12 82.32 23.12
N ARG A 740 19.24 81.70 23.50
CA ARG A 740 20.34 82.39 24.21
C ARG A 740 21.02 83.43 23.33
N VAL A 741 21.19 83.16 22.04
CA VAL A 741 21.79 84.10 21.08
C VAL A 741 20.83 85.25 20.77
N GLU A 742 19.52 84.98 20.63
CA GLU A 742 18.51 86.03 20.47
C GLU A 742 18.45 86.96 21.69
N ALA A 743 18.50 86.40 22.91
CA ALA A 743 18.55 87.18 24.14
C ALA A 743 19.83 88.05 24.22
N LEU A 744 20.97 87.53 23.75
CA LEU A 744 22.20 88.33 23.62
C LEU A 744 22.00 89.48 22.63
N GLY A 745 21.36 89.23 21.49
CA GLY A 745 21.01 90.25 20.50
C GLY A 745 20.15 91.38 21.08
N GLU A 746 19.18 91.05 21.93
CA GLU A 746 18.35 92.03 22.65
C GLU A 746 19.18 92.85 23.65
N GLN A 747 20.05 92.19 24.43
CA GLN A 747 20.96 92.83 25.39
C GLN A 747 21.95 93.79 24.71
N VAL A 748 22.50 93.39 23.57
CA VAL A 748 23.38 94.22 22.74
C VAL A 748 22.61 95.43 22.19
N GLY A 749 21.33 95.26 21.85
CA GLY A 749 20.41 96.34 21.50
C GLY A 749 20.25 97.38 22.62
N GLU A 750 20.05 96.94 23.86
CA GLU A 750 19.92 97.83 25.03
C GLU A 750 21.23 98.59 25.32
N ILE A 751 22.39 97.95 25.14
CA ILE A 751 23.69 98.61 25.27
C ILE A 751 23.84 99.70 24.20
N ASN A 752 23.40 99.45 22.96
CA ASN A 752 23.46 100.45 21.90
C ASN A 752 22.69 101.73 22.26
N GLU A 753 21.51 101.60 22.87
CA GLU A 753 20.72 102.74 23.34
C GLU A 753 21.45 103.55 24.42
N ILE A 754 22.16 102.87 25.34
CA ILE A 754 22.97 103.52 26.37
C ILE A 754 24.16 104.26 25.72
N VAL A 755 24.83 103.65 24.75
CA VAL A 755 25.96 104.28 24.04
C VAL A 755 25.52 105.51 23.27
N GLN A 756 24.36 105.46 22.61
CA GLN A 756 23.74 106.63 21.97
C GLN A 756 23.43 107.74 22.96
N LEU A 757 22.86 107.40 24.13
CA LEU A 757 22.61 108.38 25.20
C LEU A 757 23.92 109.02 25.70
N ILE A 758 25.00 108.24 25.85
CA ILE A 758 26.30 108.76 26.26
C ILE A 758 26.87 109.69 25.19
N ASN A 759 26.74 109.34 23.91
CA ASN A 759 27.17 110.18 22.80
C ASN A 759 26.39 111.51 22.77
N ASP A 760 25.07 111.46 22.95
CA ASP A 760 24.22 112.65 23.08
C ASP A 760 24.65 113.54 24.26
N ILE A 761 24.97 112.94 25.41
CA ILE A 761 25.47 113.66 26.59
C ILE A 761 26.85 114.28 26.30
N ALA A 762 27.74 113.55 25.61
CA ALA A 762 29.05 114.02 25.23
C ALA A 762 28.94 115.22 24.27
N GLU A 763 28.08 115.14 23.26
CA GLU A 763 27.83 116.24 22.32
C GLU A 763 27.19 117.46 23.02
N GLN A 764 26.23 117.23 23.93
CA GLN A 764 25.65 118.29 24.74
C GLN A 764 26.68 118.93 25.69
N THR A 765 27.61 118.13 26.23
CA THR A 765 28.70 118.61 27.09
C THR A 765 29.72 119.41 26.29
N ASP A 766 30.07 119.01 25.07
CA ASP A 766 30.90 119.79 24.14
C ASP A 766 30.26 121.15 23.85
N LEU A 767 28.94 121.18 23.59
CA LEU A 767 28.18 122.41 23.37
C LEU A 767 28.12 123.31 24.61
N LEU A 768 27.92 122.74 25.81
CA LEU A 768 27.93 123.48 27.08
C LEU A 768 29.33 124.05 27.39
N ALA A 769 30.37 123.25 27.19
CA ALA A 769 31.75 123.65 27.36
C ALA A 769 32.17 124.72 26.34
N LEU A 770 31.70 124.62 25.10
CA LEU A 770 31.85 125.64 24.07
C LEU A 770 31.18 126.96 24.49
N ASN A 771 29.94 126.91 24.97
CA ASN A 771 29.23 128.10 25.46
C ASN A 771 29.93 128.72 26.69
N ALA A 772 30.43 127.91 27.61
CA ALA A 772 31.20 128.35 28.77
C ALA A 772 32.55 128.97 28.36
N SER A 773 33.26 128.39 27.39
CA SER A 773 34.50 128.93 26.84
C SER A 773 34.28 130.26 26.12
N ILE A 774 33.14 130.43 25.43
CA ILE A 774 32.75 131.70 24.80
C ILE A 774 32.47 132.77 25.86
N GLU A 775 31.71 132.45 26.91
CA GLU A 775 31.37 133.42 27.96
C GLU A 775 32.58 133.75 28.85
N ALA A 776 33.48 132.80 29.08
CA ALA A 776 34.78 133.03 29.72
C ALA A 776 35.68 133.97 28.90
N ALA A 777 35.70 133.82 27.56
CA ALA A 777 36.39 134.76 26.66
C ALA A 777 35.74 136.17 26.68
N ARG A 778 34.45 136.26 26.96
CA ARG A 778 33.67 137.51 27.05
C ARG A 778 33.95 138.30 28.34
N ALA A 779 34.33 137.62 29.42
CA ALA A 779 34.64 138.21 30.73
C ALA A 779 36.06 138.80 30.85
N GLY A 780 36.91 138.66 29.82
CA GLY A 780 38.29 139.22 29.80
C GLY A 780 39.21 138.59 30.85
N GLU A 781 40.11 139.38 31.47
CA GLU A 781 41.12 138.89 32.45
C GLU A 781 40.50 138.15 33.67
N ALA A 782 39.23 138.40 34.00
CA ALA A 782 38.54 137.70 35.11
C ALA A 782 38.06 136.28 34.74
N GLY A 783 38.02 135.93 33.45
CA GLY A 783 37.51 134.66 32.92
C GLY A 783 38.58 133.65 32.48
N GLU A 784 39.87 134.00 32.50
CA GLU A 784 40.97 133.15 32.01
C GLU A 784 41.01 131.76 32.69
N GLY A 785 40.82 131.70 34.00
CA GLY A 785 40.78 130.42 34.73
C GLY A 785 39.59 129.54 34.34
N PHE A 786 38.44 130.14 34.04
CA PHE A 786 37.24 129.41 33.57
C PHE A 786 37.37 128.96 32.11
N ALA A 787 38.05 129.73 31.26
CA ALA A 787 38.29 129.38 29.86
C ALA A 787 39.18 128.13 29.74
N VAL A 788 40.17 127.96 30.62
CA VAL A 788 41.02 126.75 30.65
C VAL A 788 40.18 125.52 31.01
N VAL A 789 39.36 125.60 32.07
CA VAL A 789 38.50 124.49 32.49
C VAL A 789 37.46 124.14 31.41
N ALA A 790 36.86 125.14 30.77
CA ALA A 790 35.90 124.91 29.69
C ALA A 790 36.53 124.23 28.46
N ASN A 791 37.75 124.58 28.07
CA ASN A 791 38.45 123.90 26.98
C ASN A 791 38.87 122.46 27.35
N GLU A 792 39.19 122.20 28.62
CA GLU A 792 39.49 120.84 29.11
C GLU A 792 38.23 119.95 29.08
N ILE A 793 37.09 120.47 29.56
CA ILE A 793 35.79 119.76 29.50
C ILE A 793 35.40 119.50 28.05
N LYS A 794 35.65 120.46 27.16
CA LYS A 794 35.40 120.30 25.72
C LYS A 794 36.25 119.18 25.11
N ALA A 795 37.53 119.13 25.44
CA ALA A 795 38.42 118.07 24.98
C ALA A 795 37.98 116.69 25.48
N LEU A 796 37.63 116.57 26.77
CA LEU A 796 37.10 115.36 27.38
C LEU A 796 35.76 114.92 26.76
N ALA A 797 34.87 115.86 26.45
CA ALA A 797 33.60 115.56 25.80
C ALA A 797 33.81 115.00 24.38
N LYS A 798 34.74 115.58 23.62
CA LYS A 798 35.10 115.07 22.30
C LYS A 798 35.78 113.69 22.37
N GLU A 799 36.63 113.47 23.36
CA GLU A 799 37.26 112.17 23.60
C GLU A 799 36.22 111.11 24.02
N ALA A 800 35.22 111.49 24.82
CA ALA A 800 34.10 110.62 25.18
C ALA A 800 33.23 110.26 23.97
N SER A 801 32.89 111.23 23.11
CA SER A 801 32.14 111.01 21.87
C SER A 801 32.89 110.06 20.92
N GLN A 802 34.20 110.27 20.76
CA GLN A 802 35.04 109.42 19.93
C GLN A 802 35.16 107.99 20.50
N ALA A 803 35.20 107.84 21.83
CA ALA A 803 35.17 106.55 22.49
C ALA A 803 33.81 105.85 22.33
N THR A 804 32.68 106.59 22.36
CA THR A 804 31.36 105.99 22.09
C THR A 804 31.21 105.54 20.64
N ASP A 805 31.75 106.28 19.66
CA ASP A 805 31.75 105.84 18.26
C ASP A 805 32.52 104.51 18.07
N GLU A 806 33.64 104.34 18.80
CA GLU A 806 34.40 103.08 18.80
C GLU A 806 33.64 101.92 19.45
N VAL A 807 32.85 102.20 20.50
CA VAL A 807 31.99 101.19 21.16
C VAL A 807 30.80 100.83 20.28
N GLU A 808 30.18 101.80 19.59
CA GLU A 808 29.09 101.56 18.64
C GLU A 808 29.54 100.61 17.51
N ALA A 809 30.73 100.83 16.95
CA ALA A 809 31.31 99.93 15.96
C ALA A 809 31.56 98.50 16.49
N GLN A 810 31.96 98.34 17.77
CA GLN A 810 32.08 97.01 18.39
C GLN A 810 30.72 96.35 18.63
N ILE A 811 29.70 97.13 18.97
CA ILE A 811 28.34 96.64 19.15
C ILE A 811 27.78 96.09 17.84
N ASP A 812 27.94 96.84 16.75
CA ASP A 812 27.54 96.39 15.42
C ASP A 812 28.25 95.07 15.04
N GLU A 813 29.56 94.97 15.30
CA GLU A 813 30.32 93.74 15.03
C GLU A 813 29.89 92.54 15.88
N VAL A 814 29.48 92.76 17.14
CA VAL A 814 28.91 91.70 17.99
C VAL A 814 27.52 91.30 17.49
N ARG A 815 26.73 92.25 17.01
CA ARG A 815 25.39 92.01 16.48
C ARG A 815 25.43 91.20 15.20
N ASP A 816 26.29 91.58 14.25
CA ASP A 816 26.50 90.84 13.00
C ASP A 816 26.93 89.38 13.30
N ARG A 817 27.81 89.17 14.28
CA ARG A 817 28.21 87.81 14.71
C ARG A 817 27.08 87.01 15.35
N ALA A 818 26.19 87.67 16.09
CA ALA A 818 25.04 87.02 16.69
C ALA A 818 24.06 86.57 15.59
N ASP A 819 23.80 87.42 14.61
CA ASP A 819 22.96 87.09 13.45
C ASP A 819 23.56 85.92 12.64
N ASP A 820 24.86 85.96 12.32
CA ASP A 820 25.56 84.85 11.65
C ASP A 820 25.44 83.52 12.45
N THR A 821 25.49 83.59 13.79
CA THR A 821 25.36 82.40 14.64
C THR A 821 23.94 81.81 14.61
N VAL A 822 22.91 82.66 14.50
CA VAL A 822 21.52 82.19 14.35
C VAL A 822 21.33 81.46 13.02
N ASP A 823 21.88 82.00 11.92
CA ASP A 823 21.83 81.36 10.60
C ASP A 823 22.53 79.99 10.60
N ASP A 824 23.69 79.88 11.27
CA ASP A 824 24.40 78.61 11.45
C ASP A 824 23.58 77.59 12.26
N MET A 825 22.87 78.04 13.31
CA MET A 825 22.01 77.17 14.14
C MET A 825 20.77 76.67 13.39
N GLN A 826 20.15 77.50 12.55
CA GLN A 826 19.04 77.07 11.68
C GLN A 826 19.51 76.00 10.68
N SER A 827 20.71 76.16 10.12
CA SER A 827 21.31 75.16 9.24
C SER A 827 21.62 73.85 9.97
N MET A 828 21.96 73.94 11.27
CA MET A 828 22.13 72.77 12.14
C MET A 828 20.81 72.04 12.38
N GLN A 829 19.72 72.76 12.68
CA GLN A 829 18.38 72.18 12.84
C GLN A 829 17.93 71.40 11.58
N GLU A 830 18.10 71.97 10.38
CA GLU A 830 17.80 71.25 9.12
C GLU A 830 18.64 69.97 8.96
N SER A 831 19.90 69.99 9.43
CA SER A 831 20.78 68.82 9.38
C SER A 831 20.38 67.74 10.39
N VAL A 832 19.90 68.14 11.57
CA VAL A 832 19.41 67.26 12.63
C VAL A 832 18.10 66.60 12.22
N GLU A 833 17.16 67.35 11.62
CA GLU A 833 15.89 66.81 11.09
C GLU A 833 16.14 65.75 10.01
N SER A 834 17.06 66.02 9.06
CA SER A 834 17.49 65.06 8.03
C SER A 834 18.18 63.82 8.62
N GLY A 835 18.96 64.01 9.69
CA GLY A 835 19.57 62.90 10.45
C GLY A 835 18.51 62.00 11.09
N SER A 836 17.49 62.60 11.71
CA SER A 836 16.35 61.90 12.31
C SER A 836 15.58 61.06 11.28
N GLU A 837 15.26 61.64 10.12
CA GLU A 837 14.58 60.92 9.03
C GLU A 837 15.40 59.70 8.56
N THR A 838 16.72 59.87 8.41
CA THR A 838 17.62 58.78 8.00
C THR A 838 17.68 57.64 9.02
N ILE A 839 17.60 57.93 10.32
CA ILE A 839 17.56 56.91 11.38
C ILE A 839 16.21 56.20 11.39
N GLY A 840 15.12 56.94 11.17
CA GLY A 840 13.79 56.36 10.99
C GLY A 840 13.74 55.33 9.85
N ASP A 841 14.33 55.67 8.71
CA ASP A 841 14.46 54.73 7.58
C ASP A 841 15.28 53.47 7.94
N ALA A 842 16.29 53.60 8.80
CA ALA A 842 17.09 52.47 9.26
C ALA A 842 16.29 51.51 10.17
N ILE A 843 15.43 52.04 11.04
CA ILE A 843 14.52 51.25 11.87
C ILE A 843 13.57 50.43 10.98
N GLU A 844 12.98 51.04 9.95
CA GLU A 844 12.09 50.35 9.00
C GLU A 844 12.85 49.25 8.22
N MET A 845 14.12 49.49 7.86
CA MET A 845 14.97 48.46 7.24
C MET A 845 15.19 47.25 8.15
N PHE A 846 15.43 47.45 9.45
CA PHE A 846 15.58 46.33 10.39
C PHE A 846 14.28 45.52 10.53
N ASP A 847 13.12 46.18 10.60
CA ASP A 847 11.81 45.50 10.60
C ASP A 847 11.62 44.64 9.34
N HIS A 848 12.00 45.15 8.17
CA HIS A 848 11.97 44.39 6.91
C HIS A 848 12.95 43.20 6.91
N ILE A 849 14.14 43.34 7.49
CA ILE A 849 15.10 42.25 7.61
C ILE A 849 14.53 41.15 8.50
N SER A 850 13.98 41.48 9.67
CA SER A 850 13.34 40.51 10.56
C SER A 850 12.16 39.80 9.89
N GLY A 851 11.35 40.51 9.09
CA GLY A 851 10.29 39.90 8.28
C GLY A 851 10.82 38.89 7.26
N ALA A 852 11.86 39.25 6.50
CA ALA A 852 12.48 38.37 5.51
C ALA A 852 13.13 37.13 6.13
N ILE A 853 13.68 37.24 7.35
CA ILE A 853 14.27 36.11 8.06
C ILE A 853 13.19 35.13 8.54
N ARG A 854 12.06 35.61 9.08
CA ARG A 854 10.93 34.74 9.47
C ARG A 854 10.36 33.97 8.28
N GLU A 855 10.31 34.58 7.10
CA GLU A 855 9.90 33.88 5.88
C GLU A 855 10.92 32.80 5.47
N ALA A 856 12.21 33.04 5.71
CA ALA A 856 13.24 32.02 5.51
C ALA A 856 13.13 30.87 6.52
N GLU A 857 12.82 31.14 7.80
CA GLU A 857 12.55 30.09 8.80
C GLU A 857 11.41 29.18 8.36
N HIS A 858 10.29 29.77 7.93
CA HIS A 858 9.15 28.99 7.43
C HIS A 858 9.50 28.13 6.22
N GLY A 859 10.29 28.65 5.28
CA GLY A 859 10.79 27.86 4.14
C GLY A 859 11.69 26.69 4.57
N VAL A 860 12.41 26.81 5.68
CA VAL A 860 13.24 25.72 6.23
C VAL A 860 12.41 24.66 6.94
N GLU A 861 11.31 25.03 7.60
CA GLU A 861 10.34 24.07 8.14
C GLU A 861 9.75 23.18 7.04
N GLU A 862 9.33 23.78 5.91
CA GLU A 862 8.83 23.04 4.75
C GLU A 862 9.89 22.07 4.19
N ILE A 863 11.16 22.50 4.13
CA ILE A 863 12.28 21.64 3.71
C ILE A 863 12.46 20.48 4.69
N SER A 864 12.39 20.73 5.99
CA SER A 864 12.55 19.68 7.01
C SER A 864 11.47 18.61 6.88
N GLN A 865 10.21 19.03 6.72
CA GLN A 865 9.10 18.10 6.52
C GLN A 865 9.22 17.30 5.20
N ALA A 866 9.67 17.94 4.12
CA ALA A 866 9.93 17.25 2.86
C ALA A 866 11.09 16.24 2.97
N THR A 867 12.12 16.57 3.76
CA THR A 867 13.29 15.72 4.01
C THR A 867 12.90 14.49 4.82
N GLU A 868 12.03 14.64 5.82
CA GLU A 868 11.52 13.52 6.61
C GLU A 868 10.64 12.57 5.79
N ASN A 869 9.78 13.10 4.92
CA ASN A 869 9.02 12.29 3.96
C ASN A 869 9.92 11.52 2.98
N GLN A 870 11.04 12.13 2.56
CA GLN A 870 12.04 11.46 1.71
C GLN A 870 12.75 10.33 2.45
N ALA A 871 13.02 10.48 3.76
CA ALA A 871 13.61 9.43 4.57
C ALA A 871 12.71 8.19 4.61
N VAL A 872 11.43 8.38 4.93
CA VAL A 872 10.41 7.30 4.94
C VAL A 872 10.32 6.62 3.56
N SER A 873 10.24 7.41 2.49
CA SER A 873 10.16 6.87 1.12
C SER A 873 11.42 6.06 0.75
N THR A 874 12.59 6.47 1.25
CA THR A 874 13.86 5.77 1.00
C THR A 874 13.88 4.41 1.69
N GLU A 875 13.40 4.32 2.94
CA GLU A 875 13.25 3.06 3.66
C GLU A 875 12.28 2.10 2.96
N GLU A 876 11.15 2.62 2.45
CA GLU A 876 10.19 1.82 1.67
C GLU A 876 10.84 1.25 0.40
N VAL A 877 11.65 2.03 -0.31
CA VAL A 877 12.36 1.55 -1.50
C VAL A 877 13.40 0.49 -1.15
N VAL A 878 14.11 0.63 -0.04
CA VAL A 878 15.06 -0.40 0.44
C VAL A 878 14.32 -1.71 0.73
N SER A 879 13.16 -1.65 1.41
CA SER A 879 12.33 -2.84 1.66
C SER A 879 11.88 -3.50 0.36
N MET A 880 11.40 -2.71 -0.62
CA MET A 880 11.01 -3.23 -1.93
C MET A 880 12.18 -3.90 -2.66
N VAL A 881 13.40 -3.37 -2.51
CA VAL A 881 14.61 -3.98 -3.10
C VAL A 881 14.90 -5.35 -2.48
N ASP A 882 14.75 -5.49 -1.16
CA ASP A 882 14.93 -6.76 -0.45
C ASP A 882 13.87 -7.80 -0.87
N ASP A 883 12.62 -7.38 -1.06
CA ASP A 883 11.54 -8.25 -1.55
C ASP A 883 11.84 -8.77 -2.96
N VAL A 884 12.22 -7.89 -3.89
CA VAL A 884 12.56 -8.29 -5.26
C VAL A 884 13.83 -9.14 -5.31
N SER A 885 14.78 -8.92 -4.38
CA SER A 885 15.95 -9.77 -4.23
C SER A 885 15.55 -11.19 -3.83
N SER A 886 14.64 -11.32 -2.87
CA SER A 886 14.10 -12.62 -2.43
C SER A 886 13.39 -13.35 -3.57
N VAL A 887 12.59 -12.65 -4.36
CA VAL A 887 11.93 -13.20 -5.55
C VAL A 887 12.94 -13.64 -6.62
N SER A 888 14.05 -12.90 -6.77
CA SER A 888 15.13 -13.26 -7.70
C SER A 888 15.84 -14.55 -7.28
N GLU A 889 16.11 -14.72 -5.98
CA GLU A 889 16.68 -15.96 -5.42
C GLU A 889 15.74 -17.16 -5.59
N GLU A 890 14.44 -16.95 -5.35
CA GLU A 890 13.41 -17.96 -5.59
C GLU A 890 13.34 -18.33 -7.09
N THR A 891 13.39 -17.35 -7.98
CA THR A 891 13.41 -17.57 -9.43
C THR A 891 14.63 -18.40 -9.86
N THR A 892 15.80 -18.15 -9.28
CA THR A 892 17.00 -18.97 -9.51
C THR A 892 16.81 -20.42 -9.00
N SER A 893 16.15 -20.61 -7.85
CA SER A 893 15.84 -21.94 -7.33
C SER A 893 14.83 -22.70 -8.20
N GLU A 894 13.77 -22.02 -8.63
CA GLU A 894 12.74 -22.60 -9.51
C GLU A 894 13.29 -22.96 -10.89
N THR A 895 14.11 -22.08 -11.49
CA THR A 895 14.78 -22.38 -12.77
C THR A 895 15.70 -23.59 -12.66
N ALA A 896 16.39 -23.79 -11.52
CA ALA A 896 17.18 -25.00 -11.29
C ALA A 896 16.30 -26.28 -11.26
N THR A 897 15.11 -26.18 -10.66
CA THR A 897 14.13 -27.29 -10.62
C THR A 897 13.57 -27.60 -12.00
N VAL A 898 13.18 -26.58 -12.77
CA VAL A 898 12.67 -26.76 -14.15
C VAL A 898 13.76 -27.31 -15.07
N SER A 899 15.02 -26.88 -14.89
CA SER A 899 16.17 -27.41 -15.64
C SER A 899 16.32 -28.92 -15.40
N ALA A 900 16.29 -29.36 -14.13
CA ALA A 900 16.34 -30.77 -13.78
C ALA A 900 15.18 -31.57 -14.39
N ALA A 901 13.96 -31.04 -14.32
CA ALA A 901 12.78 -31.67 -14.95
C ALA A 901 12.92 -31.77 -16.48
N THR A 902 13.51 -30.76 -17.13
CA THR A 902 13.75 -30.75 -18.58
C THR A 902 14.79 -31.80 -18.99
N GLU A 903 15.83 -32.00 -18.17
CA GLU A 903 16.81 -33.08 -18.36
C GLU A 903 16.15 -34.47 -18.22
N GLU A 904 15.31 -34.66 -17.21
CA GLU A 904 14.55 -35.91 -17.01
C GLU A 904 13.58 -36.18 -18.16
N GLN A 905 12.86 -35.16 -18.63
CA GLN A 905 11.96 -35.26 -19.77
C GLN A 905 12.70 -35.65 -21.05
N THR A 906 13.88 -35.06 -21.30
CA THR A 906 14.74 -35.42 -22.43
C THR A 906 15.20 -36.89 -22.33
N ALA A 907 15.52 -37.36 -21.13
CA ALA A 907 15.88 -38.77 -20.91
C ALA A 907 14.69 -39.73 -21.19
N ALA A 908 13.49 -39.37 -20.72
CA ALA A 908 12.27 -40.15 -20.93
C ALA A 908 11.89 -40.24 -22.42
N ILE A 909 11.98 -39.13 -23.16
CA ILE A 909 11.71 -39.10 -24.62
C ILE A 909 12.67 -40.00 -25.39
N ASN A 910 13.95 -40.01 -25.01
CA ASN A 910 14.95 -40.90 -25.58
C ASN A 910 14.61 -42.38 -25.33
N GLU A 911 14.04 -42.70 -24.18
CA GLU A 911 13.57 -44.04 -23.85
C GLU A 911 12.30 -44.43 -24.63
N VAL A 912 11.30 -43.55 -24.71
CA VAL A 912 10.10 -43.74 -25.54
C VAL A 912 10.49 -43.97 -26.99
N THR A 913 11.39 -43.16 -27.53
CA THR A 913 11.91 -43.29 -28.90
C THR A 913 12.61 -44.64 -29.13
N ARG A 914 13.31 -45.16 -28.11
CA ARG A 914 13.94 -46.49 -28.17
C ARG A 914 12.89 -47.60 -28.17
N ASN A 915 11.88 -47.51 -27.31
CA ASN A 915 10.81 -48.49 -27.17
C ASN A 915 9.93 -48.55 -28.43
N ILE A 916 9.56 -47.41 -29.00
CA ILE A 916 8.72 -47.37 -30.21
C ILE A 916 9.44 -47.92 -31.44
N ARG A 917 10.76 -47.70 -31.56
CA ARG A 917 11.58 -48.35 -32.61
C ARG A 917 11.59 -49.88 -32.47
N GLN A 918 11.55 -50.39 -31.24
CA GLN A 918 11.45 -51.82 -30.98
C GLN A 918 10.05 -52.37 -31.34
N VAL A 919 8.99 -51.62 -31.06
CA VAL A 919 7.61 -51.97 -31.47
C VAL A 919 7.48 -51.98 -32.99
N SER A 920 7.94 -50.94 -33.67
CA SER A 920 7.97 -50.87 -35.15
C SER A 920 8.71 -52.07 -35.75
N LYS A 921 9.89 -52.43 -35.22
CA LYS A 921 10.63 -53.61 -35.66
C LYS A 921 9.87 -54.93 -35.42
N SER A 922 9.11 -55.02 -34.33
CA SER A 922 8.30 -56.19 -34.00
C SER A 922 7.07 -56.31 -34.91
N ALA A 923 6.42 -55.19 -35.24
CA ALA A 923 5.34 -55.11 -36.21
C ALA A 923 5.81 -55.52 -37.61
N GLU A 924 6.96 -55.02 -38.06
CA GLU A 924 7.59 -55.44 -39.33
C GLU A 924 7.90 -56.95 -39.34
N SER A 925 8.41 -57.47 -38.22
CA SER A 925 8.69 -58.91 -38.09
C SER A 925 7.43 -59.77 -38.10
N LEU A 926 6.33 -59.28 -37.50
CA LEU A 926 5.02 -59.93 -37.53
C LEU A 926 4.44 -59.92 -38.94
N LYS A 927 4.57 -58.79 -39.65
CA LYS A 927 4.18 -58.65 -41.05
C LYS A 927 4.94 -59.62 -41.96
N ASP A 928 6.26 -59.75 -41.81
CA ASP A 928 7.06 -60.74 -42.55
C ASP A 928 6.64 -62.18 -42.23
N LEU A 929 6.35 -62.48 -40.96
CA LEU A 929 5.97 -63.83 -40.54
C LEU A 929 4.60 -64.24 -41.11
N VAL A 930 3.64 -63.32 -41.12
CA VAL A 930 2.29 -63.56 -41.66
C VAL A 930 2.27 -63.47 -43.20
N GLY A 931 3.13 -62.66 -43.81
CA GLY A 931 3.29 -62.57 -45.26
C GLY A 931 3.83 -63.85 -45.93
N ARG A 932 4.22 -64.87 -45.15
CA ARG A 932 4.58 -66.21 -45.65
C ARG A 932 3.38 -67.06 -46.00
N PHE A 933 2.18 -66.68 -45.54
CA PHE A 933 0.93 -67.35 -45.89
C PHE A 933 0.31 -66.65 -47.10
N ASP A 934 0.03 -67.42 -48.15
CA ASP A 934 -0.63 -66.92 -49.35
C ASP A 934 -2.13 -66.85 -49.08
N VAL A 935 -2.59 -65.65 -48.73
CA VAL A 935 -3.99 -65.34 -48.42
C VAL A 935 -4.77 -64.87 -49.65
N GLY A 936 -4.20 -65.00 -50.84
CA GLY A 936 -4.84 -64.59 -52.09
C GLY A 936 -4.82 -63.08 -52.28
N ASP A 937 -4.67 -62.65 -53.53
CA ASP A 937 -4.81 -61.23 -53.87
C ASP A 937 -6.30 -60.88 -53.79
N THR A 938 -6.76 -60.43 -52.63
CA THR A 938 -8.00 -59.65 -52.54
C THR A 938 -7.73 -58.34 -53.26
N GLY A 939 -7.82 -58.40 -54.59
CA GLY A 939 -7.60 -57.30 -55.50
C GLY A 939 -8.33 -56.06 -55.00
N GLY A 940 -7.56 -54.97 -54.92
CA GLY A 940 -7.99 -53.68 -54.40
C GLY A 940 -9.37 -53.28 -54.91
N ASN A 941 -10.33 -53.25 -53.98
CA ASN A 941 -11.50 -52.42 -54.14
C ASN A 941 -11.15 -51.06 -53.53
N GLY A 942 -10.39 -50.28 -54.30
CA GLY A 942 -10.15 -48.87 -54.05
C GLY A 942 -11.49 -48.13 -53.99
N ARG A 943 -12.04 -48.00 -52.79
CA ARG A 943 -12.95 -46.92 -52.47
C ARG A 943 -12.10 -45.66 -52.44
N GLY A 944 -12.17 -44.89 -53.53
CA GLY A 944 -11.82 -43.48 -53.52
C GLY A 944 -12.67 -42.79 -52.48
N GLY A 945 -12.06 -42.54 -51.31
CA GLY A 945 -12.48 -41.51 -50.37
C GLY A 945 -11.64 -40.28 -50.64
N ASP A 946 -12.32 -39.15 -50.80
CA ASP A 946 -11.79 -37.86 -51.19
C ASP A 946 -10.49 -37.48 -50.47
N ALA A 947 -9.49 -37.10 -51.27
CA ALA A 947 -8.44 -36.21 -50.83
C ALA A 947 -9.05 -34.80 -50.62
N PRO A 948 -8.94 -34.17 -49.45
CA PRO A 948 -8.92 -32.72 -49.42
C PRO A 948 -7.59 -32.28 -50.04
N ALA A 949 -7.70 -31.27 -50.90
CA ALA A 949 -6.64 -30.81 -51.78
C ALA A 949 -5.34 -30.47 -51.02
N SER A 950 -4.23 -31.04 -51.50
CA SER A 950 -2.91 -30.43 -51.34
C SER A 950 -2.90 -29.10 -52.10
N ALA A 951 -3.13 -27.99 -51.39
CA ALA A 951 -2.65 -26.70 -51.84
C ALA A 951 -1.15 -26.64 -51.53
N GLY A 952 -0.34 -26.81 -52.57
CA GLY A 952 1.07 -26.44 -52.50
C GLY A 952 1.17 -24.93 -52.29
N THR A 953 1.97 -24.52 -51.32
CA THR A 953 2.59 -23.20 -51.34
C THR A 953 4.03 -23.37 -50.86
N SER A 954 4.97 -23.14 -51.78
CA SER A 954 6.39 -23.00 -51.48
C SER A 954 6.63 -21.88 -50.47
N PRO A 955 7.76 -21.91 -49.73
CA PRO A 955 8.14 -20.83 -48.82
C PRO A 955 8.75 -19.67 -49.61
N ASP A 956 8.07 -18.53 -49.62
CA ASP A 956 8.72 -17.23 -49.86
C ASP A 956 7.89 -16.13 -49.18
N GLY A 957 8.49 -15.40 -48.25
CA GLY A 957 7.84 -14.31 -47.50
C GLY A 957 8.38 -14.09 -46.09
N SER A 958 9.50 -13.37 -45.99
CA SER A 958 9.97 -12.67 -44.78
C SER A 958 8.89 -11.70 -44.20
N PRO A 959 9.03 -11.22 -42.95
CA PRO A 959 7.92 -10.86 -42.06
C PRO A 959 7.35 -9.45 -42.31
N PRO A 960 6.10 -9.16 -41.86
CA PRO A 960 5.67 -7.79 -41.62
C PRO A 960 5.91 -7.38 -40.17
N SER A 961 6.67 -6.31 -40.04
CA SER A 961 6.81 -5.44 -38.88
C SER A 961 5.45 -4.91 -38.39
N GLY A 962 5.36 -4.64 -37.09
CA GLY A 962 4.14 -4.17 -36.41
C GLY A 962 3.66 -2.77 -36.82
N PRO A 963 2.53 -2.30 -36.26
CA PRO A 963 2.06 -0.94 -36.48
C PRO A 963 2.70 0.02 -35.47
N GLN A 964 3.33 1.04 -36.06
CA GLN A 964 3.93 2.20 -35.43
C GLN A 964 2.90 3.15 -34.80
N ALA A 965 3.34 3.78 -33.71
CA ALA A 965 2.90 5.11 -33.29
C ALA A 965 3.10 6.14 -34.42
N VAL A 966 2.15 7.07 -34.56
CA VAL A 966 2.19 8.17 -35.51
C VAL A 966 2.31 9.47 -34.73
N ALA A 967 3.40 10.22 -34.94
CA ALA A 967 3.34 11.54 -35.58
C ALA A 967 4.72 12.23 -35.54
N ASP A 968 5.30 12.40 -36.72
CA ASP A 968 6.40 13.30 -37.01
C ASP A 968 5.84 14.63 -37.56
N GLY A 969 6.57 15.71 -37.32
CA GLY A 969 6.18 17.08 -37.63
C GLY A 969 7.35 18.05 -37.79
N SER A 970 8.39 17.64 -38.52
CA SER A 970 9.27 18.48 -39.36
C SER A 970 9.86 19.81 -38.82
N GLY A 971 11.19 19.91 -38.85
CA GLY A 971 11.83 21.00 -39.60
C GLY A 971 12.86 21.89 -38.89
N ASN A 972 14.13 21.55 -39.15
CA ASN A 972 15.17 22.46 -39.63
C ASN A 972 16.21 23.03 -38.63
N ALA A 973 17.47 22.76 -39.00
CA ALA A 973 18.66 23.61 -38.94
C ALA A 973 19.52 23.71 -37.66
N THR A 974 20.79 23.33 -37.89
CA THR A 974 22.05 23.90 -37.37
C THR A 974 22.42 23.71 -35.90
N GLY A 975 23.41 22.86 -35.65
CA GLY A 975 24.12 22.78 -34.37
C GLY A 975 25.18 23.88 -34.19
N PRO A 976 25.83 23.89 -33.02
CA PRO A 976 27.28 23.94 -32.97
C PRO A 976 27.91 22.88 -32.04
N ALA A 977 29.19 22.65 -32.29
CA ALA A 977 30.12 21.74 -31.60
C ALA A 977 30.52 22.25 -30.19
N PRO A 978 31.18 21.41 -29.36
CA PRO A 978 31.43 21.68 -27.93
C PRO A 978 32.72 22.48 -27.72
N PRO A 979 32.93 23.13 -26.56
CA PRO A 979 34.24 23.58 -26.16
C PRO A 979 34.93 22.57 -25.23
N SER A 980 36.20 22.35 -25.53
CA SER A 980 37.26 21.89 -24.64
C SER A 980 37.74 23.02 -23.73
N ASP A 981 38.10 22.65 -22.49
CA ASP A 981 39.06 23.23 -21.55
C ASP A 981 39.12 24.76 -21.35
N ASP A 982 38.77 25.20 -20.12
CA ASP A 982 39.68 25.89 -19.18
C ASP A 982 39.24 25.62 -17.72
#